data_AF-A0A7J4CZ35-F1
#
_entry.id   AF-A0A7J4CZ35-F1
#
_cell.length_a   1.000
_cell.length_b   1.000
_cell.length_c   1.000
_cell.angle_alpha   90.00
_cell.angle_beta   90.00
_cell.angle_gamma   90.00
#
_symmetry.space_group_name_H-M   'P 1'
#
loop_
_entity.id
_entity.type
_entity.pdbx_description
1 polymer ?
#
loop_
_entity_poly.entity_id
_entity_poly.type
_entity_poly.pdbx_seq_one_letter_code
_entity_poly.pdbx_strand_id
1 'polypeptide(L)'
;MVLVASDEMKSYFGDLEKRADDCYNLVSKARKAGFDPALEPEIPRAKDLAERVEAQVGPPGIAPRIRAVAKNNGRESTALILAKELAGELRSEGIEEALEQAVRTSLSILTEGVLVAPTEGVVRVSTMINQNNTRCAAIYYAGPIRAAGGTAQALSVLIADVVRRELGLDSYIPTPAEIERYKEEIPLYKRAVNLQYVPSSNEIDTIAKSCPICITGESTERIEVAGNRDLPRVETNSLRGGACLVLAEGLCLKAAKVLKHVDRLGISGWDFLRTYTEKKRETTSGNVKEHKYLKDVLAGRPIFAFPDKPGGFRLRYGRTRLAGLASMSIHPSTMLALDSFPAIGTQIKIQLPGKATAATPCDSIEGPSVLLKDGTFIRLDDYEKAKIVVDQIDRIIDIGEILVPVGEFIENNHPLEPSGWCTDWWDAIIKDSQIDAYDGEFDFASLLEFSKRHQVPLHPKYTYYWGDLDTKEINDLRNQLIRNGEQVKDNSFPLVYKEIFLRLGIFFRISDNSIILEDGVEPLFHTLGLEVKNNSLESSMDVLDTEDSVALISHLSGVIIKNRAPTRIGASMGRPEKAKERRMKPPPNVLFPLGEAGGSQRLVNTALKSSSKRGFSRGRPGIIEVETQLRYCKECRKETVSIHCCKTQTMVKDQARRRSVDVSELITKAMNNTRTGILPKIKGVKGLMSDQKVPECLEKGILRAKYDLRVYKDGTLRYDMIDLPITHFYPKEIGLTVDKAKQLGYLKD
;
A
#
# COMPACT_ATOMS: atom_id res chain seq x y z
N MET A 1 19.46 6.73 12.19
CA MET A 1 20.60 6.13 11.47
C MET A 1 21.59 7.24 11.16
N VAL A 2 22.86 7.11 11.54
CA VAL A 2 23.90 7.96 10.95
C VAL A 2 23.97 7.58 9.48
N LEU A 3 23.59 8.50 8.60
CA LEU A 3 23.53 8.23 7.17
C LEU A 3 24.95 7.99 6.66
N VAL A 4 25.26 6.74 6.29
CA VAL A 4 26.47 6.45 5.53
C VAL A 4 26.22 6.98 4.13
N ALA A 5 26.79 8.13 3.83
CA ALA A 5 26.59 8.86 2.59
C ALA A 5 27.94 9.12 1.92
N SER A 6 28.01 8.92 0.61
CA SER A 6 29.13 9.42 -0.20
C SER A 6 29.21 10.94 -0.10
N ASP A 7 30.36 11.53 -0.46
CA ASP A 7 30.49 12.99 -0.44
C ASP A 7 29.52 13.67 -1.43
N GLU A 8 29.21 13.00 -2.54
CA GLU A 8 28.17 13.40 -3.50
C GLU A 8 26.79 13.43 -2.84
N MET A 9 26.42 12.38 -2.09
CA MET A 9 25.15 12.35 -1.35
C MET A 9 25.10 13.40 -0.23
N LYS A 10 26.20 13.63 0.50
CA LYS A 10 26.28 14.69 1.50
C LYS A 10 26.09 16.06 0.87
N SER A 11 26.71 16.30 -0.29
CA SER A 11 26.53 17.54 -1.06
C SER A 11 25.06 17.72 -1.46
N TYR A 12 24.41 16.66 -1.96
CA TYR A 12 22.98 16.67 -2.28
C TYR A 12 22.11 17.02 -1.07
N PHE A 13 22.34 16.37 0.09
CA PHE A 13 21.59 16.69 1.30
C PHE A 13 21.84 18.13 1.79
N GLY A 14 23.08 18.60 1.73
CA GLY A 14 23.42 19.99 2.08
C GLY A 14 22.69 21.01 1.19
N ASP A 15 22.60 20.73 -0.11
CA ASP A 15 21.85 21.56 -1.06
C ASP A 15 20.35 21.60 -0.75
N LEU A 16 19.76 20.46 -0.38
CA LEU A 16 18.36 20.39 0.06
C LEU A 16 18.14 21.13 1.38
N GLU A 17 19.04 20.97 2.35
CA GLU A 17 18.96 21.65 3.65
C GLU A 17 19.01 23.17 3.46
N LYS A 18 19.92 23.67 2.61
CA LYS A 18 20.03 25.09 2.29
C LYS A 18 18.76 25.65 1.66
N ARG A 19 18.20 24.95 0.66
CA ARG A 19 16.93 25.38 0.03
C ARG A 19 15.75 25.33 1.00
N ALA A 20 15.76 24.37 1.92
CA ALA A 20 14.77 24.32 2.99
C ALA A 20 14.95 25.51 3.95
N ASP A 21 16.18 25.86 4.35
CA ASP A 21 16.47 27.03 5.19
C ASP A 21 16.01 28.32 4.53
N ASP A 22 16.23 28.50 3.23
CA ASP A 22 15.75 29.65 2.47
C ASP A 22 14.22 29.76 2.53
N CYS A 23 13.50 28.64 2.39
CA CYS A 23 12.05 28.58 2.57
C CYS A 23 11.64 28.95 4.01
N TYR A 24 12.30 28.40 5.04
CA TYR A 24 11.98 28.70 6.44
C TYR A 24 12.28 30.15 6.82
N ASN A 25 13.33 30.75 6.26
CA ASN A 25 13.65 32.17 6.42
C ASN A 25 12.55 33.05 5.83
N LEU A 26 12.07 32.71 4.63
CA LEU A 26 10.94 33.40 4.00
C LEU A 26 9.66 33.28 4.83
N VAL A 27 9.33 32.06 5.28
CA VAL A 27 8.14 31.82 6.12
C VAL A 27 8.26 32.56 7.45
N SER A 28 9.42 32.53 8.11
CA SER A 28 9.65 33.24 9.36
C SER A 28 9.47 34.75 9.21
N LYS A 29 9.97 35.34 8.12
CA LYS A 29 9.74 36.74 7.79
C LYS A 29 8.25 37.06 7.59
N ALA A 30 7.52 36.17 6.91
CA ALA A 30 6.08 36.33 6.69
C ALA A 30 5.26 36.19 7.99
N ARG A 31 5.58 35.21 8.83
CA ARG A 31 4.89 34.96 10.11
C ARG A 31 5.12 36.09 11.11
N LYS A 32 6.35 36.61 11.21
CA LYS A 32 6.69 37.77 12.05
C LYS A 32 5.92 39.04 11.70
N ALA A 33 5.38 39.16 10.49
CA ALA A 33 4.52 40.28 10.11
C ALA A 33 3.13 40.24 10.80
N GLY A 34 2.77 39.14 11.47
CA GLY A 34 1.61 39.07 12.37
C GLY A 34 0.26 39.01 11.66
N PHE A 35 0.21 38.48 10.44
CA PHE A 35 -1.03 38.24 9.66
C PHE A 35 -1.66 36.87 9.90
N ASP A 36 -0.96 35.98 10.62
CA ASP A 36 -1.35 34.60 10.89
C ASP A 36 -1.47 34.33 12.40
N PRO A 37 -2.08 33.21 12.84
CA PRO A 37 -2.26 32.90 14.26
C PRO A 37 -0.96 32.85 15.07
N ALA A 38 0.10 32.29 14.48
CA ALA A 38 1.43 32.20 15.08
C ALA A 38 2.44 33.15 14.39
N LEU A 39 3.37 33.68 15.18
CA LEU A 39 4.47 34.54 14.72
C LEU A 39 5.70 33.76 14.22
N GLU A 40 5.68 32.45 14.37
CA GLU A 40 6.73 31.53 13.95
C GLU A 40 6.16 30.43 13.05
N PRO A 41 7.00 29.74 12.24
CA PRO A 41 6.57 28.58 11.47
C PRO A 41 6.02 27.46 12.37
N GLU A 42 4.82 26.99 12.10
CA GLU A 42 4.12 25.97 12.91
C GLU A 42 4.47 24.52 12.52
N ILE A 43 5.27 24.32 11.47
CA ILE A 43 5.72 23.00 11.03
C ILE A 43 7.20 22.86 11.39
N PRO A 44 7.55 22.18 12.50
CA PRO A 44 8.93 22.02 12.91
C PRO A 44 9.70 21.11 11.93
N ARG A 45 11.01 21.35 11.79
CA ARG A 45 11.92 20.43 11.07
C ARG A 45 12.43 19.38 12.04
N ALA A 46 12.52 18.15 11.57
CA ALA A 46 13.26 17.09 12.23
C ALA A 46 14.18 16.44 11.19
N LYS A 47 15.47 16.29 11.52
CA LYS A 47 16.46 15.78 10.57
C LYS A 47 16.35 14.27 10.38
N ASP A 48 15.99 13.55 11.44
CA ASP A 48 15.93 12.10 11.41
C ASP A 48 14.79 11.54 12.28
N LEU A 49 14.68 10.22 12.28
CA LEU A 49 13.74 9.47 13.12
C LEU A 49 13.84 9.87 14.60
N ALA A 50 15.07 10.04 15.10
CA ALA A 50 15.31 10.23 16.52
C ALA A 50 14.76 11.58 16.99
N GLU A 51 15.01 12.65 16.22
CA GLU A 51 14.43 13.97 16.47
C GLU A 51 12.92 13.99 16.29
N ARG A 52 12.35 13.25 15.33
CA ARG A 52 10.90 13.13 15.19
C ARG A 52 10.26 12.50 16.42
N VAL A 53 10.83 11.42 16.93
CA VAL A 53 10.35 10.73 18.14
C VAL A 53 10.42 11.66 19.34
N GLU A 54 11.57 12.31 19.56
CA GLU A 54 11.76 13.25 20.66
C GLU A 54 10.78 14.43 20.58
N ALA A 55 10.59 15.02 19.41
CA ALA A 55 9.64 16.12 19.21
C ALA A 55 8.17 15.68 19.35
N GLN A 56 7.85 14.43 19.00
CA GLN A 56 6.48 13.92 19.03
C GLN A 56 6.03 13.52 20.43
N VAL A 57 6.87 12.78 21.16
CA VAL A 57 6.50 12.18 22.44
C VAL A 57 7.57 12.29 23.52
N GLY A 58 8.78 12.78 23.21
CA GLY A 58 9.88 12.84 24.16
C GLY A 58 10.42 11.45 24.57
N PRO A 59 11.09 11.33 25.74
CA PRO A 59 11.46 12.43 26.63
C PRO A 59 12.60 13.28 26.03
N PRO A 60 12.80 14.52 26.51
CA PRO A 60 13.92 15.36 26.06
C PRO A 60 15.27 14.67 26.24
N GLY A 61 16.14 14.74 25.24
CA GLY A 61 17.45 14.09 25.22
C GLY A 61 17.46 12.64 24.76
N ILE A 62 16.33 12.07 24.34
CA ILE A 62 16.26 10.67 23.88
C ILE A 62 16.89 10.47 22.48
N ALA A 63 16.94 11.49 21.62
CA ALA A 63 17.39 11.32 20.25
C ALA A 63 18.84 10.78 20.10
N PRO A 64 19.85 11.29 20.84
CA PRO A 64 21.20 10.71 20.82
C PRO A 64 21.21 9.22 21.18
N ARG A 65 20.40 8.80 22.16
CA ARG A 65 20.32 7.40 22.57
C ARG A 65 19.64 6.54 21.52
N ILE A 66 18.55 7.02 20.91
CA ILE A 66 17.91 6.34 19.76
C ILE A 66 18.93 6.09 18.65
N ARG A 67 19.75 7.10 18.31
CA ARG A 67 20.80 6.96 17.28
C ARG A 67 21.83 5.90 17.64
N ALA A 68 22.26 5.86 18.89
CA ALA A 68 23.24 4.89 19.36
C ALA A 68 22.71 3.45 19.26
N VAL A 69 21.49 3.20 19.75
CA VAL A 69 20.88 1.86 19.73
C VAL A 69 20.52 1.43 18.30
N ALA A 70 20.00 2.34 17.47
CA ALA A 70 19.62 2.05 16.09
C ALA A 70 20.81 1.73 15.17
N LYS A 71 22.06 2.00 15.57
CA LYS A 71 23.24 1.76 14.74
C LYS A 71 23.45 0.25 14.46
N ASN A 72 23.14 -0.59 15.44
CA ASN A 72 23.41 -2.03 15.39
C ASN A 72 22.12 -2.88 15.42
N ASN A 73 20.95 -2.25 15.37
CA ASN A 73 19.67 -2.90 15.57
C ASN A 73 18.65 -2.46 14.51
N GLY A 74 17.78 -3.38 14.11
CA GLY A 74 16.59 -3.05 13.33
C GLY A 74 15.56 -2.29 14.17
N ARG A 75 14.63 -1.60 13.50
CA ARG A 75 13.63 -0.71 14.12
C ARG A 75 12.87 -1.35 15.29
N GLU A 76 12.38 -2.59 15.14
CA GLU A 76 11.61 -3.25 16.20
C GLU A 76 12.48 -3.61 17.41
N SER A 77 13.73 -4.02 17.18
CA SER A 77 14.68 -4.32 18.24
C SER A 77 15.09 -3.03 18.98
N THR A 78 15.34 -1.94 18.23
CA THR A 78 15.61 -0.62 18.81
C THR A 78 14.49 -0.14 19.71
N ALA A 79 13.23 -0.25 19.26
CA ALA A 79 12.07 0.13 20.06
C ALA A 79 11.99 -0.65 21.38
N LEU A 80 12.19 -1.98 21.36
CA LEU A 80 12.07 -2.81 22.55
C LEU A 80 13.23 -2.62 23.54
N ILE A 81 14.47 -2.44 23.05
CA ILE A 81 15.62 -2.14 23.90
C ILE A 81 15.40 -0.81 24.63
N LEU A 82 15.00 0.24 23.90
CA LEU A 82 14.78 1.56 24.48
C LEU A 82 13.56 1.59 25.40
N ALA A 83 12.52 0.80 25.12
CA ALA A 83 11.39 0.65 26.02
C ALA A 83 11.84 0.20 27.42
N LYS A 84 12.70 -0.82 27.46
CA LYS A 84 13.25 -1.36 28.71
C LYS A 84 14.14 -0.36 29.42
N GLU A 85 15.06 0.28 28.70
CA GLU A 85 15.97 1.29 29.26
C GLU A 85 15.21 2.47 29.88
N LEU A 86 14.28 3.06 29.13
CA LEU A 86 13.45 4.18 29.59
C LEU A 86 12.60 3.82 30.81
N ALA A 87 12.04 2.61 30.83
CA ALA A 87 11.27 2.13 31.98
C ALA A 87 12.10 2.07 33.25
N GLY A 88 13.35 1.61 33.15
CA GLY A 88 14.28 1.57 34.28
C GLY A 88 14.71 2.96 34.74
N GLU A 89 15.06 3.85 33.81
CA GLU A 89 15.51 5.22 34.09
C GLU A 89 14.42 6.08 34.73
N LEU A 90 13.19 6.02 34.20
CA LEU A 90 12.07 6.84 34.65
C LEU A 90 11.33 6.25 35.86
N ARG A 91 11.76 5.09 36.36
CA ARG A 91 11.09 4.40 37.47
C ARG A 91 10.94 5.28 38.72
N SER A 92 11.91 6.17 38.96
CA SER A 92 11.91 7.11 40.08
C SER A 92 10.88 8.24 39.94
N GLU A 93 10.46 8.57 38.72
CA GLU A 93 9.45 9.59 38.43
C GLU A 93 8.03 9.07 38.69
N GLY A 94 7.86 7.75 38.64
CA GLY A 94 6.61 7.05 38.96
C GLY A 94 6.37 5.88 38.02
N ILE A 95 5.78 4.80 38.53
CA ILE A 95 5.53 3.58 37.74
C ILE A 95 4.63 3.87 36.52
N GLU A 96 3.57 4.67 36.70
CA GLU A 96 2.64 4.99 35.59
C GLU A 96 3.28 5.92 34.57
N GLU A 97 4.01 6.95 35.02
CA GLU A 97 4.72 7.87 34.13
C GLU A 97 5.79 7.15 33.29
N ALA A 98 6.61 6.31 33.95
CA ALA A 98 7.62 5.49 33.28
C ALA A 98 7.00 4.53 32.27
N LEU A 99 5.88 3.88 32.64
CA LEU A 99 5.15 2.97 31.78
C LEU A 99 4.61 3.68 30.53
N GLU A 100 3.96 4.83 30.73
CA GLU A 100 3.38 5.61 29.64
C GLU A 100 4.46 6.17 28.70
N GLN A 101 5.48 6.83 29.24
CA GLN A 101 6.55 7.44 28.46
C GLN A 101 7.33 6.39 27.65
N ALA A 102 7.68 5.25 28.27
CA ALA A 102 8.40 4.18 27.58
C ALA A 102 7.57 3.56 26.44
N VAL A 103 6.27 3.34 26.65
CA VAL A 103 5.36 2.80 25.63
C VAL A 103 5.19 3.78 24.46
N ARG A 104 4.93 5.06 24.74
CA ARG A 104 4.75 6.09 23.70
C ARG A 104 6.01 6.29 22.86
N THR A 105 7.16 6.43 23.51
CA THR A 105 8.46 6.62 22.84
C THR A 105 8.77 5.44 21.91
N SER A 106 8.59 4.22 22.41
CA SER A 106 8.89 3.00 21.65
C SER A 106 7.91 2.76 20.51
N LEU A 107 6.62 3.06 20.71
CA LEU A 107 5.63 3.01 19.63
C LEU A 107 5.90 4.10 18.57
N SER A 108 6.37 5.28 18.98
CA SER A 108 6.80 6.34 18.04
C SER A 108 7.98 5.88 17.20
N ILE A 109 8.97 5.19 17.78
CA ILE A 109 10.09 4.59 17.03
C ILE A 109 9.58 3.58 15.99
N LEU A 110 8.63 2.70 16.37
CA LEU A 110 8.03 1.73 15.45
C LEU A 110 7.26 2.38 14.29
N THR A 111 6.62 3.52 14.57
CA THR A 111 5.81 4.28 13.61
C THR A 111 6.56 5.44 12.97
N GLU A 112 7.89 5.41 13.09
CA GLU A 112 8.87 6.32 12.50
C GLU A 112 8.74 7.79 12.91
N GLY A 113 8.02 8.07 14.00
CA GLY A 113 7.68 9.41 14.44
C GLY A 113 6.78 10.16 13.44
N VAL A 114 6.06 9.43 12.57
CA VAL A 114 5.22 10.01 11.51
C VAL A 114 3.73 9.84 11.80
N LEU A 115 3.34 8.74 12.43
CA LEU A 115 1.93 8.41 12.65
C LEU A 115 1.42 8.98 13.97
N VAL A 116 0.14 9.32 14.03
CA VAL A 116 -0.53 9.80 15.25
C VAL A 116 -0.79 8.70 16.28
N ALA A 117 -0.45 7.46 15.98
CA ALA A 117 -0.69 6.32 16.87
C ALA A 117 -0.12 6.48 18.30
N PRO A 118 1.12 7.01 18.50
CA PRO A 118 1.67 7.22 19.83
C PRO A 118 1.01 8.37 20.62
N THR A 119 0.34 9.31 19.94
CA THR A 119 -0.25 10.51 20.56
C THR A 119 -1.76 10.40 20.69
N GLU A 120 -2.46 10.09 19.59
CA GLU A 120 -3.92 9.98 19.52
C GLU A 120 -4.42 8.53 19.58
N GLY A 121 -3.58 7.54 19.26
CA GLY A 121 -3.96 6.13 19.24
C GLY A 121 -3.87 5.46 20.63
N VAL A 122 -2.80 5.76 21.36
CA VAL A 122 -2.65 5.42 22.78
C VAL A 122 -3.07 6.65 23.58
N VAL A 123 -4.24 6.59 24.20
CA VAL A 123 -4.81 7.71 24.96
C VAL A 123 -4.12 7.84 26.31
N ARG A 124 -3.93 6.71 27.00
CA ARG A 124 -3.41 6.62 28.36
C ARG A 124 -2.77 5.24 28.56
N VAL A 125 -1.70 5.17 29.36
CA VAL A 125 -1.22 3.89 29.90
C VAL A 125 -1.26 3.97 31.42
N SER A 126 -2.01 3.08 32.06
CA SER A 126 -2.19 3.11 33.52
C SER A 126 -1.92 1.77 34.14
N THR A 127 -1.89 1.73 35.47
CA THR A 127 -1.95 0.47 36.21
C THR A 127 -3.37 0.16 36.66
N MET A 128 -3.63 -1.11 36.95
CA MET A 128 -4.85 -1.56 37.60
C MET A 128 -4.57 -2.75 38.53
N ILE A 129 -5.57 -3.13 39.32
CA ILE A 129 -5.47 -4.23 40.28
C ILE A 129 -6.17 -5.48 39.72
N ASN A 130 -5.52 -6.63 39.82
CA ASN A 130 -6.07 -7.94 39.50
C ASN A 130 -6.96 -8.47 40.63
N GLN A 131 -7.75 -9.52 40.35
CA GLN A 131 -8.58 -10.17 41.37
C GLN A 131 -7.78 -10.75 42.55
N ASN A 132 -6.51 -11.09 42.32
CA ASN A 132 -5.57 -11.56 43.35
C ASN A 132 -4.78 -10.41 44.03
N ASN A 133 -5.25 -9.16 43.89
CA ASN A 133 -4.63 -7.94 44.43
C ASN A 133 -3.23 -7.60 43.88
N THR A 134 -2.77 -8.23 42.79
CA THR A 134 -1.53 -7.82 42.13
C THR A 134 -1.76 -6.64 41.18
N ARG A 135 -0.72 -5.83 40.96
CA ARG A 135 -0.78 -4.64 40.11
C ARG A 135 -0.30 -5.00 38.69
N CYS A 136 -1.12 -4.72 37.69
CA CYS A 136 -0.82 -4.98 36.28
C CYS A 136 -0.98 -3.73 35.41
N ALA A 137 -0.51 -3.79 34.16
CA ALA A 137 -0.56 -2.69 33.21
C ALA A 137 -1.80 -2.76 32.29
N ALA A 138 -2.36 -1.59 31.97
CA ALA A 138 -3.49 -1.41 31.07
C ALA A 138 -3.21 -0.30 30.05
N ILE A 139 -3.53 -0.53 28.78
CA ILE A 139 -3.40 0.48 27.72
C ILE A 139 -4.79 0.86 27.25
N TYR A 140 -5.06 2.17 27.20
CA TYR A 140 -6.29 2.74 26.67
C TYR A 140 -6.07 3.17 25.23
N TYR A 141 -6.68 2.44 24.30
CA TYR A 141 -6.61 2.74 22.88
C TYR A 141 -7.82 3.53 22.38
N ALA A 142 -7.60 4.34 21.36
CA ALA A 142 -8.65 5.01 20.58
C ALA A 142 -8.58 4.63 19.09
N GLY A 143 -9.63 4.97 18.33
CA GLY A 143 -9.74 4.68 16.90
C GLY A 143 -8.52 5.06 16.03
N PRO A 144 -7.82 6.18 16.27
CA PRO A 144 -6.61 6.56 15.54
C PRO A 144 -5.48 5.52 15.56
N ILE A 145 -5.48 4.56 16.51
CA ILE A 145 -4.53 3.43 16.52
C ILE A 145 -4.55 2.62 15.22
N ARG A 146 -5.65 2.68 14.45
CA ARG A 146 -5.74 2.04 13.13
C ARG A 146 -4.66 2.51 12.16
N ALA A 147 -4.26 3.77 12.26
CA ALA A 147 -3.24 4.35 11.38
C ALA A 147 -1.86 3.67 11.54
N ALA A 148 -1.56 3.11 12.72
CA ALA A 148 -0.32 2.38 12.99
C ALA A 148 -0.16 1.11 12.13
N GLY A 149 -1.29 0.54 11.69
CA GLY A 149 -1.36 -0.80 11.11
C GLY A 149 -1.28 -1.91 12.16
N GLY A 150 -1.76 -3.11 11.79
CA GLY A 150 -1.90 -4.23 12.72
C GLY A 150 -0.60 -4.68 13.38
N THR A 151 0.55 -4.59 12.70
CA THR A 151 1.83 -4.99 13.28
C THR A 151 2.26 -4.06 14.42
N ALA A 152 2.15 -2.73 14.22
CA ALA A 152 2.48 -1.78 15.28
C ALA A 152 1.47 -1.84 16.45
N GLN A 153 0.18 -2.10 16.17
CA GLN A 153 -0.83 -2.38 17.21
C GLN A 153 -0.47 -3.58 18.08
N ALA A 154 0.01 -4.68 17.48
CA ALA A 154 0.39 -5.85 18.24
C ALA A 154 1.71 -5.61 19.01
N LEU A 155 2.66 -4.92 18.38
CA LEU A 155 3.93 -4.58 19.02
C LEU A 155 3.78 -3.56 20.17
N SER A 156 2.77 -2.69 20.17
CA SER A 156 2.51 -1.82 21.34
C SER A 156 2.15 -2.62 22.58
N VAL A 157 1.43 -3.75 22.42
CA VAL A 157 1.14 -4.70 23.52
C VAL A 157 2.43 -5.40 23.97
N LEU A 158 3.28 -5.83 23.03
CA LEU A 158 4.56 -6.45 23.34
C LEU A 158 5.51 -5.49 24.09
N ILE A 159 5.59 -4.24 23.64
CA ILE A 159 6.36 -3.18 24.29
C ILE A 159 5.89 -3.00 25.74
N ALA A 160 4.58 -2.87 25.95
CA ALA A 160 4.05 -2.72 27.30
C ALA A 160 4.34 -3.94 28.19
N ASP A 161 4.36 -5.15 27.63
CA ASP A 161 4.75 -6.35 28.38
C ASP A 161 6.24 -6.35 28.77
N VAL A 162 7.13 -5.84 27.91
CA VAL A 162 8.54 -5.66 28.26
C VAL A 162 8.69 -4.61 29.36
N VAL A 163 8.02 -3.46 29.21
CA VAL A 163 8.07 -2.35 30.16
C VAL A 163 7.51 -2.73 31.52
N ARG A 164 6.35 -3.41 31.57
CA ARG A 164 5.71 -3.80 32.84
C ARG A 164 6.57 -4.79 33.62
N ARG A 165 7.30 -5.68 32.95
CA ARG A 165 8.26 -6.60 33.60
C ARG A 165 9.41 -5.83 34.25
N GLU A 166 9.97 -4.85 33.55
CA GLU A 166 11.06 -4.00 34.08
C GLU A 166 10.60 -3.21 35.31
N LEU A 167 9.36 -2.73 35.30
CA LEU A 167 8.76 -1.99 36.41
C LEU A 167 8.27 -2.90 37.57
N GLY A 168 8.36 -4.22 37.44
CA GLY A 168 7.93 -5.18 38.46
C GLY A 168 6.41 -5.33 38.59
N LEU A 169 5.67 -5.10 37.50
CA LEU A 169 4.23 -5.31 37.43
C LEU A 169 3.89 -6.75 37.01
N ASP A 170 2.84 -7.29 37.61
CA ASP A 170 2.32 -8.62 37.32
C ASP A 170 1.58 -8.67 35.97
N SER A 171 1.40 -9.90 35.48
CA SER A 171 0.58 -10.15 34.30
C SER A 171 -0.87 -9.77 34.56
N TYR A 172 -1.55 -9.24 33.55
CA TYR A 172 -3.00 -9.08 33.58
C TYR A 172 -3.69 -10.44 33.71
N ILE A 173 -4.69 -10.50 34.59
CA ILE A 173 -5.55 -11.67 34.79
C ILE A 173 -6.99 -11.24 34.46
N PRO A 174 -7.51 -11.60 33.27
CA PRO A 174 -8.87 -11.25 32.87
C PRO A 174 -9.91 -12.05 33.63
N THR A 175 -11.03 -11.40 33.95
CA THR A 175 -12.22 -12.09 34.46
C THR A 175 -13.00 -12.73 33.31
N PRO A 176 -13.81 -13.78 33.57
CA PRO A 176 -14.67 -14.36 32.54
C PRO A 176 -15.57 -13.32 31.86
N ALA A 177 -16.12 -12.37 32.62
CA ALA A 177 -16.99 -11.33 32.09
C ALA A 177 -16.25 -10.35 31.15
N GLU A 178 -14.97 -10.04 31.43
CA GLU A 178 -14.14 -9.23 30.53
C GLU A 178 -13.84 -9.94 29.21
N ILE A 179 -13.68 -11.27 29.24
CA ILE A 179 -13.48 -12.07 28.02
C ILE A 179 -14.76 -12.10 27.18
N GLU A 180 -15.90 -12.36 27.82
CA GLU A 180 -17.22 -12.29 27.15
C GLU A 180 -17.50 -10.90 26.60
N ARG A 181 -17.05 -9.84 27.28
CA ARG A 181 -17.13 -8.46 26.77
C ARG A 181 -16.37 -8.30 25.45
N TYR A 182 -15.17 -8.85 25.28
CA TYR A 182 -14.48 -8.80 23.98
C TYR A 182 -15.22 -9.61 22.89
N LYS A 183 -15.78 -10.77 23.25
CA LYS A 183 -16.58 -11.61 22.33
C LYS A 183 -17.85 -10.91 21.85
N GLU A 184 -18.42 -10.03 22.67
CA GLU A 184 -19.56 -9.19 22.33
C GLU A 184 -19.14 -7.95 21.51
N GLU A 185 -18.09 -7.24 21.94
CA GLU A 185 -17.67 -5.97 21.32
C GLU A 185 -17.16 -6.15 19.89
N ILE A 186 -16.35 -7.16 19.59
CA ILE A 186 -15.70 -7.30 18.26
C ILE A 186 -16.72 -7.52 17.13
N PRO A 187 -17.70 -8.45 17.25
CA PRO A 187 -18.76 -8.60 16.24
C PRO A 187 -19.66 -7.37 16.12
N LEU A 188 -19.95 -6.67 17.21
CA LEU A 188 -20.73 -5.43 17.18
C LEU A 188 -19.95 -4.31 16.48
N TYR A 189 -18.66 -4.17 16.78
CA TYR A 189 -17.78 -3.18 16.17
C TYR A 189 -17.64 -3.40 14.67
N LYS A 190 -17.60 -4.65 14.19
CA LYS A 190 -17.64 -4.99 12.75
C LYS A 190 -18.83 -4.34 12.02
N ARG A 191 -19.99 -4.21 12.69
CA ARG A 191 -21.20 -3.60 12.10
C ARG A 191 -21.05 -2.09 11.94
N ALA A 192 -20.30 -1.43 12.82
CA ALA A 192 -20.04 0.00 12.76
C ALA A 192 -18.87 0.33 11.81
N VAL A 193 -17.80 -0.48 11.88
CA VAL A 193 -16.54 -0.25 11.17
C VAL A 193 -16.06 -1.58 10.60
N ASN A 194 -15.75 -1.60 9.29
CA ASN A 194 -15.24 -2.81 8.67
C ASN A 194 -13.87 -3.20 9.27
N LEU A 195 -13.75 -4.44 9.77
CA LEU A 195 -12.52 -5.02 10.29
C LEU A 195 -11.80 -5.86 9.22
N GLN A 196 -10.48 -5.78 9.17
CA GLN A 196 -9.64 -6.58 8.26
C GLN A 196 -9.67 -8.07 8.61
N TYR A 197 -9.90 -8.39 9.88
CA TYR A 197 -10.00 -9.73 10.41
C TYR A 197 -11.03 -9.75 11.53
N VAL A 198 -11.91 -10.74 11.50
CA VAL A 198 -12.92 -10.93 12.53
C VAL A 198 -12.61 -12.27 13.18
N PRO A 199 -11.91 -12.26 14.33
CA PRO A 199 -11.60 -13.49 15.04
C PRO A 199 -12.88 -14.18 15.50
N SER A 200 -12.86 -15.51 15.50
CA SER A 200 -13.89 -16.32 16.13
C SER A 200 -13.87 -16.18 17.66
N SER A 201 -14.96 -16.53 18.33
CA SER A 201 -15.05 -16.47 19.79
C SER A 201 -13.93 -17.25 20.49
N ASN A 202 -13.49 -18.39 19.93
CA ASN A 202 -12.39 -19.19 20.47
C ASN A 202 -11.03 -18.50 20.32
N GLU A 203 -10.81 -17.79 19.22
CA GLU A 203 -9.58 -17.02 19.01
C GLU A 203 -9.53 -15.82 19.95
N ILE A 204 -10.65 -15.11 20.12
CA ILE A 204 -10.78 -14.01 21.09
C ILE A 204 -10.49 -14.52 22.50
N ASP A 205 -11.11 -15.64 22.88
CA ASP A 205 -10.91 -16.26 24.18
C ASP A 205 -9.43 -16.60 24.44
N THR A 206 -8.80 -17.28 23.49
CA THR A 206 -7.38 -17.69 23.58
C THR A 206 -6.46 -16.48 23.76
N ILE A 207 -6.60 -15.46 22.91
CA ILE A 207 -5.74 -14.28 22.96
C ILE A 207 -6.03 -13.43 24.21
N ALA A 208 -7.30 -13.22 24.56
CA ALA A 208 -7.67 -12.42 25.72
C ALA A 208 -7.18 -13.05 27.04
N LYS A 209 -7.27 -14.39 27.18
CA LYS A 209 -6.78 -15.11 28.36
C LYS A 209 -5.26 -15.09 28.49
N SER A 210 -4.53 -15.16 27.38
CA SER A 210 -3.07 -15.24 27.40
C SER A 210 -2.37 -13.88 27.36
N CYS A 211 -3.08 -12.80 27.00
CA CYS A 211 -2.48 -11.47 26.88
C CYS A 211 -2.02 -10.93 28.24
N PRO A 212 -0.73 -10.61 28.42
CA PRO A 212 -0.21 -10.17 29.73
C PRO A 212 -0.55 -8.71 30.08
N ILE A 213 -1.19 -7.99 29.16
CA ILE A 213 -1.58 -6.58 29.28
C ILE A 213 -3.09 -6.46 29.11
N CYS A 214 -3.74 -5.60 29.91
CA CYS A 214 -5.14 -5.26 29.69
C CYS A 214 -5.29 -4.32 28.48
N ILE A 215 -5.97 -4.78 27.43
CA ILE A 215 -6.21 -4.01 26.20
C ILE A 215 -7.58 -3.33 26.31
N THR A 216 -7.62 -2.09 26.78
CA THR A 216 -8.86 -1.34 26.96
C THR A 216 -8.87 -0.06 26.11
N GLY A 217 -9.80 0.84 26.35
CA GLY A 217 -9.93 2.06 25.55
C GLY A 217 -11.13 2.91 25.91
N GLU A 218 -11.16 4.10 25.32
CA GLU A 218 -12.31 5.01 25.41
C GLU A 218 -13.47 4.55 24.51
N SER A 219 -14.64 5.11 24.76
CA SER A 219 -15.80 4.95 23.88
C SER A 219 -15.52 5.61 22.52
N THR A 220 -15.51 4.82 21.45
CA THR A 220 -15.33 5.35 20.09
C THR A 220 -16.64 5.40 19.31
N GLU A 221 -17.63 4.58 19.67
CA GLU A 221 -18.91 4.47 18.98
C GLU A 221 -20.07 4.69 19.96
N ARG A 222 -21.19 5.21 19.47
CA ARG A 222 -22.41 5.39 20.28
C ARG A 222 -23.19 4.10 20.55
N ILE A 223 -22.70 2.98 20.04
CA ILE A 223 -23.32 1.66 20.22
C ILE A 223 -22.92 1.13 21.59
N GLU A 224 -23.90 0.65 22.36
CA GLU A 224 -23.69 0.04 23.67
C GLU A 224 -23.71 -1.49 23.60
N VAL A 225 -23.03 -2.12 24.56
CA VAL A 225 -23.17 -3.56 24.83
C VAL A 225 -24.47 -3.85 25.59
N ALA A 226 -25.04 -5.02 25.34
CA ALA A 226 -26.29 -5.47 25.94
C ALA A 226 -26.04 -6.36 27.16
N GLY A 227 -25.05 -7.25 27.09
CA GLY A 227 -24.79 -8.26 28.13
C GLY A 227 -23.84 -7.77 29.21
N ASN A 228 -22.55 -7.65 28.86
CA ASN A 228 -21.47 -7.46 29.84
C ASN A 228 -21.29 -5.98 30.23
N ARG A 229 -22.31 -5.39 30.86
CA ARG A 229 -22.34 -3.99 31.32
C ARG A 229 -21.72 -3.82 32.70
N ASP A 230 -21.27 -2.59 32.99
CA ASP A 230 -20.84 -2.11 34.32
C ASP A 230 -19.73 -2.98 34.96
N LEU A 231 -18.79 -3.44 34.14
CA LEU A 231 -17.66 -4.23 34.63
C LEU A 231 -16.71 -3.34 35.46
N PRO A 232 -16.22 -3.79 36.64
CA PRO A 232 -15.44 -2.95 37.56
C PRO A 232 -14.20 -2.27 36.96
N ARG A 233 -13.60 -2.89 35.93
CA ARG A 233 -12.37 -2.43 35.27
C ARG A 233 -12.60 -1.89 33.86
N VAL A 234 -13.86 -1.74 33.45
CA VAL A 234 -14.25 -1.18 32.14
C VAL A 234 -15.12 0.04 32.37
N GLU A 235 -14.55 1.22 32.16
CA GLU A 235 -15.16 2.53 32.50
C GLU A 235 -16.34 2.93 31.58
N THR A 236 -16.70 2.10 30.59
CA THR A 236 -17.75 2.42 29.62
C THR A 236 -18.57 1.20 29.21
N ASN A 237 -19.85 1.42 28.91
CA ASN A 237 -20.75 0.42 28.29
C ASN A 237 -20.81 0.54 26.77
N SER A 238 -20.12 1.52 26.18
CA SER A 238 -20.03 1.68 24.74
C SER A 238 -18.89 0.86 24.14
N LEU A 239 -18.89 0.68 22.81
CA LEU A 239 -17.83 -0.04 22.12
C LEU A 239 -16.48 0.69 22.20
N ARG A 240 -15.45 -0.07 22.61
CA ARG A 240 -14.05 0.36 22.67
C ARG A 240 -13.33 0.00 21.36
N GLY A 241 -13.54 0.79 20.32
CA GLY A 241 -13.05 0.47 18.96
C GLY A 241 -11.53 0.32 18.87
N GLY A 242 -10.77 1.12 19.64
CA GLY A 242 -9.31 0.98 19.72
C GLY A 242 -8.88 -0.40 20.23
N ALA A 243 -9.52 -0.89 21.29
CA ALA A 243 -9.27 -2.22 21.85
C ALA A 243 -9.66 -3.33 20.86
N CYS A 244 -10.81 -3.20 20.20
CA CYS A 244 -11.26 -4.14 19.17
C CYS A 244 -10.25 -4.26 18.02
N LEU A 245 -9.70 -3.14 17.55
CA LEU A 245 -8.69 -3.11 16.49
C LEU A 245 -7.40 -3.82 16.92
N VAL A 246 -6.88 -3.49 18.10
CA VAL A 246 -5.62 -4.06 18.60
C VAL A 246 -5.73 -5.58 18.82
N LEU A 247 -6.87 -6.06 19.33
CA LEU A 247 -7.09 -7.49 19.52
C LEU A 247 -7.28 -8.21 18.18
N ALA A 248 -8.17 -7.71 17.32
CA ALA A 248 -8.55 -8.38 16.08
C ALA A 248 -7.54 -8.19 14.93
N GLU A 249 -7.22 -6.95 14.57
CA GLU A 249 -6.30 -6.61 13.45
C GLU A 249 -4.82 -6.63 13.88
N GLY A 250 -4.56 -6.50 15.18
CA GLY A 250 -3.23 -6.63 15.77
C GLY A 250 -2.92 -8.08 16.14
N LEU A 251 -3.22 -8.48 17.38
CA LEU A 251 -2.78 -9.76 17.94
C LEU A 251 -3.28 -10.97 17.14
N CYS A 252 -4.57 -11.09 16.84
CA CYS A 252 -5.10 -12.27 16.12
C CYS A 252 -4.64 -12.33 14.66
N LEU A 253 -4.69 -11.21 13.93
CA LEU A 253 -4.33 -11.18 12.51
C LEU A 253 -2.81 -11.24 12.29
N LYS A 254 -2.00 -10.62 13.15
CA LYS A 254 -0.55 -10.49 12.98
C LYS A 254 0.27 -11.39 13.91
N ALA A 255 -0.37 -12.34 14.62
CA ALA A 255 0.28 -13.30 15.52
C ALA A 255 1.61 -13.88 14.99
N ALA A 256 1.62 -14.42 13.77
CA ALA A 256 2.83 -15.03 13.19
C ALA A 256 3.99 -14.03 13.01
N LYS A 257 3.68 -12.78 12.65
CA LYS A 257 4.70 -11.73 12.49
C LYS A 257 5.22 -11.27 13.86
N VAL A 258 4.35 -11.17 14.86
CA VAL A 258 4.74 -10.85 16.25
C VAL A 258 5.63 -11.95 16.82
N LEU A 259 5.25 -13.23 16.63
CA LEU A 259 6.03 -14.38 17.07
C LEU A 259 7.46 -14.37 16.50
N LYS A 260 7.63 -14.01 15.22
CA LYS A 260 8.96 -13.85 14.62
C LYS A 260 9.83 -12.82 15.37
N HIS A 261 9.23 -11.73 15.85
CA HIS A 261 9.96 -10.73 16.64
C HIS A 261 10.26 -11.21 18.05
N VAL A 262 9.31 -11.90 18.69
CA VAL A 262 9.48 -12.54 20.00
C VAL A 262 10.65 -13.53 19.96
N ASP A 263 10.68 -14.42 18.97
CA ASP A 263 11.72 -15.45 18.79
C ASP A 263 13.08 -14.80 18.52
N ARG A 264 13.14 -13.82 17.61
CA ARG A 264 14.38 -13.11 17.27
C ARG A 264 15.00 -12.39 18.48
N LEU A 265 14.17 -11.92 19.40
CA LEU A 265 14.60 -11.14 20.56
C LEU A 265 14.68 -11.97 21.85
N GLY A 266 14.33 -13.25 21.81
CA GLY A 266 14.34 -14.14 22.98
C GLY A 266 13.37 -13.70 24.08
N ILE A 267 12.21 -13.14 23.73
CA ILE A 267 11.22 -12.68 24.72
C ILE A 267 10.39 -13.88 25.22
N SER A 268 10.44 -14.19 26.52
CA SER A 268 9.68 -15.29 27.11
C SER A 268 8.21 -14.95 27.37
N GLY A 269 7.34 -15.95 27.52
CA GLY A 269 5.94 -15.77 27.94
C GLY A 269 4.96 -15.44 26.79
N TRP A 270 5.42 -15.52 25.55
CA TRP A 270 4.61 -15.32 24.33
C TRP A 270 4.43 -16.61 23.52
N ASP A 271 4.79 -17.77 24.08
CA ASP A 271 4.67 -19.09 23.44
C ASP A 271 3.23 -19.44 23.07
N PHE A 272 2.24 -18.82 23.72
CA PHE A 272 0.83 -18.96 23.36
C PHE A 272 0.56 -18.54 21.90
N LEU A 273 1.32 -17.58 21.35
CA LEU A 273 1.22 -17.21 19.94
C LEU A 273 1.68 -18.35 19.03
N ARG A 274 2.68 -19.14 19.44
CA ARG A 274 3.13 -20.32 18.69
C ARG A 274 1.99 -21.32 18.57
N THR A 275 1.42 -21.74 19.70
CA THR A 275 0.27 -22.65 19.74
C THR A 275 -0.94 -22.10 18.97
N TYR A 276 -1.23 -20.79 19.09
CA TYR A 276 -2.28 -20.14 18.32
C TYR A 276 -2.00 -20.20 16.80
N THR A 277 -0.78 -19.88 16.37
CA THR A 277 -0.41 -19.89 14.94
C THR A 277 -0.37 -21.29 14.35
N GLU A 278 0.04 -22.31 15.10
CA GLU A 278 0.04 -23.71 14.69
C GLU A 278 -1.40 -24.22 14.50
N LYS A 279 -2.28 -24.03 15.50
CA LYS A 279 -3.70 -24.37 15.39
C LYS A 279 -4.38 -23.66 14.21
N LYS A 280 -4.05 -22.39 14.00
CA LYS A 280 -4.54 -21.60 12.87
C LYS A 280 -4.02 -22.12 11.53
N ARG A 281 -2.77 -22.56 11.46
CA ARG A 281 -2.20 -23.20 10.26
C ARG A 281 -2.89 -24.53 10.00
N GLU A 282 -3.07 -25.41 10.97
CA GLU A 282 -3.76 -26.69 10.79
C GLU A 282 -5.18 -26.53 10.23
N THR A 283 -5.94 -25.54 10.73
CA THR A 283 -7.27 -25.21 10.20
C THR A 283 -7.23 -24.57 8.81
N THR A 284 -6.12 -23.95 8.41
CA THR A 284 -5.94 -23.30 7.10
C THR A 284 -5.31 -24.23 6.06
N SER A 285 -4.48 -25.21 6.47
CA SER A 285 -3.76 -26.14 5.59
C SER A 285 -4.69 -27.13 4.88
N GLY A 286 -5.89 -27.38 5.41
CA GLY A 286 -6.95 -28.08 4.67
C GLY A 286 -7.69 -27.20 3.66
N ASN A 287 -7.43 -25.89 3.63
CA ASN A 287 -8.23 -24.87 2.94
C ASN A 287 -7.38 -23.72 2.35
N VAL A 288 -6.22 -24.02 1.76
CA VAL A 288 -5.38 -23.05 1.03
C VAL A 288 -6.13 -22.37 -0.14
N LYS A 289 -7.31 -22.91 -0.52
CA LYS A 289 -8.26 -22.38 -1.52
C LYS A 289 -9.17 -21.25 -1.00
N GLU A 290 -8.82 -20.55 0.07
CA GLU A 290 -9.64 -19.42 0.49
C GLU A 290 -9.36 -18.20 -0.41
N HIS A 291 -10.15 -18.03 -1.47
CA HIS A 291 -10.06 -16.95 -2.45
C HIS A 291 -10.35 -15.56 -1.88
N LYS A 292 -9.51 -15.08 -0.94
CA LYS A 292 -9.70 -13.79 -0.25
C LYS A 292 -9.79 -12.59 -1.21
N TYR A 293 -9.10 -12.65 -2.35
CA TYR A 293 -9.17 -11.60 -3.38
C TYR A 293 -10.53 -11.58 -4.13
N LEU A 294 -11.28 -12.69 -4.11
CA LEU A 294 -12.62 -12.81 -4.70
C LEU A 294 -13.76 -12.41 -3.73
N LYS A 295 -13.55 -12.52 -2.41
CA LYS A 295 -14.60 -12.28 -1.40
C LYS A 295 -15.15 -10.85 -1.37
N ASP A 296 -14.40 -9.88 -1.88
CA ASP A 296 -14.73 -8.44 -1.86
C ASP A 296 -14.63 -7.79 -3.25
N VAL A 297 -15.01 -8.52 -4.31
CA VAL A 297 -15.09 -7.94 -5.66
C VAL A 297 -16.35 -7.08 -5.75
N LEU A 298 -16.17 -5.78 -5.92
CA LEU A 298 -17.26 -4.82 -6.10
C LEU A 298 -17.70 -4.79 -7.56
N ALA A 299 -18.96 -4.41 -7.80
CA ALA A 299 -19.44 -4.15 -9.17
C ALA A 299 -18.53 -3.14 -9.90
N GLY A 300 -18.19 -3.44 -11.15
CA GLY A 300 -17.26 -2.65 -11.96
C GLY A 300 -15.77 -2.93 -11.72
N ARG A 301 -15.43 -3.95 -10.91
CA ARG A 301 -14.05 -4.43 -10.74
C ARG A 301 -13.89 -5.82 -11.35
N PRO A 302 -13.25 -5.96 -12.51
CA PRO A 302 -13.09 -7.25 -13.15
C PRO A 302 -12.21 -8.19 -12.35
N ILE A 303 -12.44 -9.48 -12.52
CA ILE A 303 -11.52 -10.55 -12.13
C ILE A 303 -10.64 -10.82 -13.35
N PHE A 304 -9.33 -10.69 -13.20
CA PHE A 304 -8.39 -10.90 -14.29
C PHE A 304 -7.98 -12.36 -14.43
N ALA A 305 -7.79 -13.05 -13.29
CA ALA A 305 -7.35 -14.44 -13.27
C ALA A 305 -7.90 -15.20 -12.07
N PHE A 306 -8.23 -16.47 -12.31
CA PHE A 306 -8.41 -17.47 -11.26
C PHE A 306 -7.06 -18.06 -10.87
N PRO A 307 -6.90 -18.50 -9.61
CA PRO A 307 -5.61 -19.01 -9.13
C PRO A 307 -5.38 -20.44 -9.64
N ASP A 308 -4.11 -20.80 -9.85
CA ASP A 308 -3.72 -22.19 -10.19
C ASP A 308 -4.47 -22.75 -11.41
N LYS A 309 -4.83 -21.87 -12.36
CA LYS A 309 -5.53 -22.20 -13.59
C LYS A 309 -4.71 -21.79 -14.82
N PRO A 310 -4.65 -22.64 -15.86
CA PRO A 310 -4.13 -22.24 -17.16
C PRO A 310 -4.79 -20.95 -17.65
N GLY A 311 -3.99 -20.07 -18.23
CA GLY A 311 -4.39 -18.74 -18.70
C GLY A 311 -4.25 -17.60 -17.67
N GLY A 312 -4.05 -17.92 -16.38
CA GLY A 312 -3.76 -16.92 -15.35
C GLY A 312 -2.33 -16.35 -15.42
N PHE A 313 -2.04 -15.34 -14.61
CA PHE A 313 -0.74 -14.64 -14.63
C PHE A 313 0.39 -15.62 -14.32
N ARG A 314 1.35 -15.76 -15.23
CA ARG A 314 2.52 -16.62 -14.99
C ARG A 314 3.48 -15.90 -14.04
N LEU A 315 3.81 -16.53 -12.92
CA LEU A 315 4.80 -15.99 -11.99
C LEU A 315 6.20 -15.99 -12.64
N ARG A 316 6.83 -14.82 -12.72
CA ARG A 316 8.25 -14.66 -13.00
C ARG A 316 8.89 -13.85 -11.89
N TYR A 317 10.00 -14.33 -11.34
CA TYR A 317 10.73 -13.52 -10.37
C TYR A 317 11.56 -12.45 -11.09
N GLY A 318 11.55 -11.24 -10.54
CA GLY A 318 12.40 -10.16 -11.00
C GLY A 318 11.98 -8.83 -10.42
N ARG A 319 12.83 -7.82 -10.60
CA ARG A 319 12.58 -6.48 -10.09
C ARG A 319 13.00 -5.45 -11.12
N THR A 320 12.02 -4.80 -11.74
CA THR A 320 12.29 -3.62 -12.55
C THR A 320 12.66 -2.43 -11.67
N ARG A 321 13.15 -1.36 -12.29
CA ARG A 321 13.32 -0.06 -11.62
C ARG A 321 12.03 0.54 -11.07
N LEU A 322 10.86 0.02 -11.49
CA LEU A 322 9.52 0.45 -11.07
C LEU A 322 8.83 -0.58 -10.14
N ALA A 323 9.54 -1.62 -9.69
CA ALA A 323 8.97 -2.70 -8.88
C ALA A 323 9.61 -2.79 -7.48
N GLY A 324 8.91 -3.45 -6.57
CA GLY A 324 9.20 -3.55 -5.14
C GLY A 324 8.32 -2.63 -4.31
N LEU A 325 8.46 -2.62 -2.98
CA LEU A 325 7.62 -1.80 -2.09
C LEU A 325 6.11 -1.96 -2.40
N ALA A 326 5.66 -3.21 -2.54
CA ALA A 326 4.31 -3.59 -2.93
C ALA A 326 3.88 -3.24 -4.37
N SER A 327 4.81 -2.95 -5.28
CA SER A 327 4.54 -2.83 -6.71
C SER A 327 5.13 -4.00 -7.51
N MET A 328 4.37 -4.46 -8.50
CA MET A 328 4.69 -5.58 -9.38
C MET A 328 4.43 -5.15 -10.81
N SER A 329 5.17 -5.76 -11.73
CA SER A 329 5.10 -5.34 -13.13
C SER A 329 4.35 -6.35 -14.00
N ILE A 330 3.55 -5.82 -14.93
CA ILE A 330 2.86 -6.59 -15.97
C ILE A 330 3.14 -5.96 -17.33
N HIS A 331 2.94 -6.73 -18.40
CA HIS A 331 3.19 -6.24 -19.75
C HIS A 331 2.17 -5.14 -20.14
N PRO A 332 2.59 -4.04 -20.79
CA PRO A 332 1.67 -3.01 -21.27
C PRO A 332 0.59 -3.54 -22.23
N SER A 333 0.92 -4.52 -23.08
CA SER A 333 -0.08 -5.18 -23.94
C SER A 333 -1.12 -5.96 -23.13
N THR A 334 -0.75 -6.51 -21.97
CA THR A 334 -1.71 -7.15 -21.05
C THR A 334 -2.66 -6.11 -20.45
N MET A 335 -2.13 -4.94 -20.05
CA MET A 335 -2.96 -3.82 -19.60
C MET A 335 -4.00 -3.45 -20.65
N LEU A 336 -3.56 -3.30 -21.90
CA LEU A 336 -4.43 -2.94 -23.02
C LEU A 336 -5.47 -4.03 -23.35
N ALA A 337 -5.04 -5.30 -23.44
CA ALA A 337 -5.92 -6.42 -23.77
C ALA A 337 -6.99 -6.66 -22.71
N LEU A 338 -6.75 -6.27 -21.45
CA LEU A 338 -7.72 -6.31 -20.36
C LEU A 338 -8.55 -5.03 -20.28
N ASP A 339 -8.93 -4.47 -21.44
CA ASP A 339 -9.70 -3.23 -21.63
C ASP A 339 -9.14 -2.02 -20.87
N SER A 340 -7.82 -1.97 -20.63
CA SER A 340 -7.17 -0.92 -19.84
C SER A 340 -7.72 -0.77 -18.41
N PHE A 341 -8.38 -1.80 -17.86
CA PHE A 341 -8.73 -1.84 -16.44
C PHE A 341 -7.49 -1.90 -15.55
N PRO A 342 -6.47 -2.75 -15.82
CA PRO A 342 -5.16 -2.57 -15.21
C PRO A 342 -4.45 -1.43 -15.93
N ALA A 343 -4.02 -0.45 -15.17
CA ALA A 343 -3.28 0.71 -15.64
C ALA A 343 -2.19 1.09 -14.63
N ILE A 344 -1.32 2.03 -14.98
CA ILE A 344 -0.17 2.41 -14.16
C ILE A 344 -0.67 2.99 -12.82
N GLY A 345 -0.37 2.28 -11.73
CA GLY A 345 -0.81 2.65 -10.38
C GLY A 345 -2.18 2.10 -10.00
N THR A 346 -2.88 1.41 -10.90
CA THR A 346 -4.05 0.62 -10.51
C THR A 346 -3.62 -0.45 -9.52
N GLN A 347 -4.29 -0.49 -8.37
CA GLN A 347 -4.12 -1.54 -7.39
C GLN A 347 -4.75 -2.82 -7.93
N ILE A 348 -3.98 -3.89 -8.03
CA ILE A 348 -4.43 -5.24 -8.35
C ILE A 348 -4.46 -6.05 -7.05
N LYS A 349 -5.59 -6.62 -6.69
CA LYS A 349 -5.67 -7.61 -5.61
C LYS A 349 -5.13 -8.93 -6.14
N ILE A 350 -4.23 -9.57 -5.41
CA ILE A 350 -3.57 -10.80 -5.83
C ILE A 350 -3.75 -11.89 -4.78
N GLN A 351 -3.64 -13.14 -5.19
CA GLN A 351 -3.63 -14.29 -4.29
C GLN A 351 -2.30 -14.42 -3.52
N LEU A 352 -1.19 -14.12 -4.19
CA LEU A 352 0.19 -14.36 -3.75
C LEU A 352 1.10 -13.27 -4.34
N PRO A 353 2.19 -12.86 -3.67
CA PRO A 353 2.57 -13.14 -2.28
C PRO A 353 1.91 -12.23 -1.24
N GLY A 354 1.26 -11.14 -1.69
CA GLY A 354 0.62 -10.16 -0.83
C GLY A 354 -0.89 -10.10 -1.02
N LYS A 355 -1.56 -9.16 -0.33
CA LYS A 355 -3.01 -8.92 -0.53
C LYS A 355 -3.33 -8.14 -1.80
N ALA A 356 -2.41 -7.26 -2.19
CA ALA A 356 -2.54 -6.39 -3.34
C ALA A 356 -1.18 -5.87 -3.76
N THR A 357 -1.10 -5.43 -5.01
CA THR A 357 0.05 -4.76 -5.58
C THR A 357 -0.38 -3.55 -6.40
N ALA A 358 0.48 -2.54 -6.54
CA ALA A 358 0.30 -1.50 -7.54
C ALA A 358 0.92 -1.94 -8.87
N ALA A 359 0.16 -1.88 -9.96
CA ALA A 359 0.63 -2.31 -11.27
C ALA A 359 1.60 -1.30 -11.88
N THR A 360 2.74 -1.79 -12.36
CA THR A 360 3.73 -1.02 -13.14
C THR A 360 4.02 -1.70 -14.47
N PRO A 361 4.48 -0.96 -15.49
CA PRO A 361 4.77 -1.55 -16.80
C PRO A 361 6.13 -2.25 -16.82
N CYS A 362 6.21 -3.39 -17.51
CA CYS A 362 7.46 -4.02 -17.94
C CYS A 362 7.28 -4.60 -19.35
N ASP A 363 8.02 -4.08 -20.32
CA ASP A 363 7.96 -4.43 -21.74
C ASP A 363 8.98 -5.50 -22.16
N SER A 364 9.79 -6.01 -21.22
CA SER A 364 10.76 -7.09 -21.46
C SER A 364 10.27 -8.47 -21.04
N ILE A 365 9.11 -8.55 -20.40
CA ILE A 365 8.44 -9.80 -20.03
C ILE A 365 7.40 -10.17 -21.09
N GLU A 366 6.91 -11.40 -21.05
CA GLU A 366 5.96 -11.86 -22.06
C GLU A 366 4.56 -11.29 -21.84
N GLY A 367 3.98 -10.80 -22.92
CA GLY A 367 2.62 -10.27 -22.98
C GLY A 367 1.54 -11.35 -23.05
N PRO A 368 0.28 -10.94 -23.31
CA PRO A 368 -0.83 -11.86 -23.39
C PRO A 368 -0.78 -12.64 -24.71
N SER A 369 -1.26 -13.89 -24.67
CA SER A 369 -1.52 -14.70 -25.85
C SER A 369 -3.01 -14.65 -26.19
N VAL A 370 -3.33 -14.23 -27.41
CA VAL A 370 -4.69 -13.90 -27.84
C VAL A 370 -5.06 -14.61 -29.13
N LEU A 371 -6.30 -15.08 -29.20
CA LEU A 371 -6.95 -15.52 -30.42
C LEU A 371 -7.68 -14.32 -31.02
N LEU A 372 -7.38 -14.01 -32.27
CA LEU A 372 -8.04 -12.96 -33.04
C LEU A 372 -9.29 -13.51 -33.74
N LYS A 373 -10.18 -12.60 -34.16
CA LYS A 373 -11.44 -12.91 -34.86
C LYS A 373 -11.26 -13.65 -36.19
N ASP A 374 -10.10 -13.50 -36.84
CA ASP A 374 -9.73 -14.23 -38.06
C ASP A 374 -9.25 -15.68 -37.77
N GLY A 375 -9.14 -16.04 -36.48
CA GLY A 375 -8.67 -17.35 -36.02
C GLY A 375 -7.17 -17.42 -35.77
N THR A 376 -6.41 -16.35 -36.01
CA THR A 376 -4.97 -16.26 -35.74
C THR A 376 -4.72 -16.24 -34.23
N PHE A 377 -3.81 -17.10 -33.75
CA PHE A 377 -3.39 -17.16 -32.36
C PHE A 377 -1.94 -16.66 -32.21
N ILE A 378 -1.76 -15.54 -31.51
CA ILE A 378 -0.48 -14.83 -31.41
C ILE A 378 -0.21 -14.36 -29.97
N ARG A 379 1.06 -14.11 -29.67
CA ARG A 379 1.46 -13.37 -28.46
C ARG A 379 1.72 -11.89 -28.77
N LEU A 380 1.34 -11.03 -27.83
CA LEU A 380 1.48 -9.58 -27.94
C LEU A 380 2.58 -9.04 -27.02
N ASP A 381 3.84 -9.29 -27.39
CA ASP A 381 5.02 -8.77 -26.68
C ASP A 381 5.39 -7.32 -27.09
N ASP A 382 4.75 -6.78 -28.14
CA ASP A 382 4.94 -5.40 -28.58
C ASP A 382 3.66 -4.57 -28.36
N TYR A 383 3.81 -3.43 -27.70
CA TYR A 383 2.68 -2.57 -27.34
C TYR A 383 2.05 -1.86 -28.54
N GLU A 384 2.84 -1.47 -29.55
CA GLU A 384 2.32 -0.81 -30.75
C GLU A 384 1.54 -1.81 -31.62
N LYS A 385 2.01 -3.05 -31.74
CA LYS A 385 1.26 -4.16 -32.35
C LYS A 385 -0.04 -4.42 -31.59
N ALA A 386 0.00 -4.44 -30.25
CA ALA A 386 -1.17 -4.66 -29.42
C ALA A 386 -2.26 -3.59 -29.67
N LYS A 387 -1.89 -2.32 -29.80
CA LYS A 387 -2.83 -1.23 -30.16
C LYS A 387 -3.56 -1.48 -31.48
N ILE A 388 -2.89 -2.04 -32.48
CA ILE A 388 -3.48 -2.27 -33.80
C ILE A 388 -4.51 -3.40 -33.75
N VAL A 389 -4.27 -4.43 -32.94
CA VAL A 389 -5.07 -5.67 -32.94
C VAL A 389 -6.02 -5.81 -31.76
N VAL A 390 -6.01 -4.90 -30.78
CA VAL A 390 -6.83 -5.00 -29.56
C VAL A 390 -8.32 -5.19 -29.87
N ASP A 391 -8.85 -4.44 -30.84
CA ASP A 391 -10.26 -4.52 -31.27
C ASP A 391 -10.59 -5.82 -32.03
N GLN A 392 -9.56 -6.58 -32.43
CA GLN A 392 -9.67 -7.86 -33.13
C GLN A 392 -9.53 -9.07 -32.20
N ILE A 393 -9.26 -8.86 -30.91
CA ILE A 393 -9.19 -9.94 -29.92
C ILE A 393 -10.58 -10.57 -29.79
N ASP A 394 -10.66 -11.87 -30.03
CA ASP A 394 -11.84 -12.71 -29.78
C ASP A 394 -11.76 -13.37 -28.40
N ARG A 395 -10.59 -13.94 -28.07
CA ARG A 395 -10.35 -14.64 -26.80
C ARG A 395 -8.94 -14.39 -26.29
N ILE A 396 -8.80 -14.02 -25.01
CA ILE A 396 -7.50 -14.04 -24.33
C ILE A 396 -7.31 -15.45 -23.80
N ILE A 397 -6.30 -16.15 -24.32
CA ILE A 397 -5.98 -17.53 -23.93
C ILE A 397 -5.13 -17.54 -22.68
N ASP A 398 -4.19 -16.59 -22.62
CA ASP A 398 -3.28 -16.42 -21.52
C ASP A 398 -2.97 -14.93 -21.35
N ILE A 399 -3.02 -14.44 -20.11
CA ILE A 399 -2.89 -13.01 -19.82
C ILE A 399 -1.43 -12.51 -19.74
N GLY A 400 -0.45 -13.39 -19.78
CA GLY A 400 0.98 -13.08 -19.77
C GLY A 400 1.65 -13.25 -18.41
N GLU A 401 2.86 -12.73 -18.31
CA GLU A 401 3.68 -12.80 -17.11
C GLU A 401 3.33 -11.68 -16.10
N ILE A 402 3.50 -11.99 -14.82
CA ILE A 402 3.59 -11.00 -13.74
C ILE A 402 4.99 -11.10 -13.11
N LEU A 403 5.71 -9.99 -13.14
CA LEU A 403 7.04 -9.89 -12.56
C LEU A 403 6.94 -9.53 -11.07
N VAL A 404 7.34 -10.45 -10.22
CA VAL A 404 7.23 -10.32 -8.76
C VAL A 404 8.63 -10.24 -8.14
N PRO A 405 8.95 -9.13 -7.43
CA PRO A 405 10.19 -9.05 -6.67
C PRO A 405 10.22 -10.08 -5.54
N VAL A 406 11.36 -10.77 -5.38
CA VAL A 406 11.57 -11.75 -4.30
C VAL A 406 11.34 -11.11 -2.91
N GLY A 407 11.64 -9.82 -2.76
CA GLY A 407 11.39 -9.06 -1.53
C GLY A 407 9.92 -9.08 -1.08
N GLU A 408 8.97 -9.16 -2.00
CA GLU A 408 7.54 -9.21 -1.67
C GLU A 408 7.16 -10.53 -0.96
N PHE A 409 7.78 -11.65 -1.35
CA PHE A 409 7.60 -12.93 -0.66
C PHE A 409 8.21 -12.90 0.74
N ILE A 410 9.42 -12.34 0.85
CA ILE A 410 10.14 -12.21 2.13
C ILE A 410 9.36 -11.33 3.11
N GLU A 411 8.85 -10.19 2.66
CA GLU A 411 8.10 -9.26 3.50
C GLU A 411 6.77 -9.85 4.01
N ASN A 412 6.05 -10.52 3.11
CA ASN A 412 4.76 -11.14 3.42
C ASN A 412 4.90 -12.53 4.08
N ASN A 413 6.13 -13.03 4.23
CA ASN A 413 6.45 -14.31 4.85
C ASN A 413 5.73 -15.49 4.17
N HIS A 414 5.75 -15.49 2.84
CA HIS A 414 5.29 -16.60 2.00
C HIS A 414 6.49 -17.41 1.48
N PRO A 415 6.40 -18.75 1.43
CA PRO A 415 7.37 -19.58 0.71
C PRO A 415 7.47 -19.15 -0.75
N LEU A 416 8.65 -19.29 -1.34
CA LEU A 416 8.82 -19.09 -2.77
C LEU A 416 8.12 -20.23 -3.51
N GLU A 417 7.31 -19.86 -4.50
CA GLU A 417 6.71 -20.81 -5.43
C GLU A 417 7.63 -21.03 -6.65
N PRO A 418 7.51 -22.15 -7.38
CA PRO A 418 8.26 -22.38 -8.60
C PRO A 418 8.04 -21.25 -9.63
N SER A 419 9.12 -20.68 -10.16
CA SER A 419 9.06 -19.67 -11.22
C SER A 419 8.73 -20.30 -12.57
N GLY A 420 8.10 -19.52 -13.45
CA GLY A 420 8.10 -19.79 -14.89
C GLY A 420 9.51 -19.90 -15.45
N TRP A 421 9.70 -20.86 -16.37
CA TRP A 421 10.93 -21.00 -17.16
C TRP A 421 11.08 -19.79 -18.08
N CYS A 422 12.18 -19.06 -17.98
CA CYS A 422 12.38 -17.77 -18.68
C CYS A 422 13.85 -17.58 -19.08
N THR A 423 14.10 -16.63 -19.98
CA THR A 423 15.42 -16.41 -20.59
C THR A 423 16.49 -16.07 -19.54
N ASP A 424 16.17 -15.22 -18.55
CA ASP A 424 17.14 -14.88 -17.50
C ASP A 424 17.61 -16.12 -16.71
N TRP A 425 16.70 -17.09 -16.51
CA TRP A 425 17.04 -18.32 -15.81
C TRP A 425 17.89 -19.25 -16.69
N TRP A 426 17.61 -19.30 -17.99
CA TRP A 426 18.45 -20.04 -18.93
C TRP A 426 19.87 -19.46 -19.02
N ASP A 427 19.98 -18.14 -19.17
CA ASP A 427 21.27 -17.43 -19.17
C ASP A 427 22.03 -17.65 -17.86
N ALA A 428 21.33 -17.65 -16.73
CA ALA A 428 21.92 -17.94 -15.43
C ALA A 428 22.48 -19.37 -15.35
N ILE A 429 21.78 -20.37 -15.91
CA ILE A 429 22.27 -21.76 -15.96
C ILE A 429 23.52 -21.87 -16.82
N ILE A 430 23.56 -21.22 -18.00
CA ILE A 430 24.74 -21.21 -18.88
C ILE A 430 25.94 -20.62 -18.15
N LYS A 431 25.74 -19.47 -17.52
CA LYS A 431 26.78 -18.77 -16.76
C LYS A 431 27.29 -19.59 -15.58
N ASP A 432 26.40 -20.22 -14.82
CA ASP A 432 26.75 -21.09 -13.68
C ASP A 432 27.49 -22.36 -14.14
N SER A 433 27.11 -22.88 -15.31
CA SER A 433 27.77 -24.02 -15.95
C SER A 433 29.12 -23.68 -16.60
N GLN A 434 29.57 -22.43 -16.52
CA GLN A 434 30.82 -21.94 -17.11
C GLN A 434 30.91 -22.18 -18.63
N ILE A 435 29.76 -22.16 -19.31
CA ILE A 435 29.67 -22.23 -20.76
C ILE A 435 29.71 -20.79 -21.28
N ASP A 436 30.34 -20.56 -22.45
CA ASP A 436 30.27 -19.28 -23.12
C ASP A 436 28.81 -18.90 -23.41
N ALA A 437 28.52 -17.60 -23.37
CA ALA A 437 27.18 -17.11 -23.70
C ALA A 437 26.81 -17.52 -25.12
N TYR A 438 25.56 -17.97 -25.30
CA TYR A 438 25.07 -18.35 -26.62
C TYR A 438 25.08 -17.13 -27.56
N ASP A 439 25.80 -17.24 -28.68
CA ASP A 439 25.97 -16.18 -29.69
C ASP A 439 25.43 -16.57 -31.08
N GLY A 440 24.80 -17.75 -31.18
CA GLY A 440 24.21 -18.28 -32.42
C GLY A 440 22.82 -17.71 -32.75
N GLU A 441 22.22 -18.26 -33.80
CA GLU A 441 20.86 -17.90 -34.22
C GLU A 441 19.81 -18.44 -33.24
N PHE A 442 18.77 -17.66 -32.94
CA PHE A 442 17.71 -18.09 -32.03
C PHE A 442 16.64 -18.95 -32.73
N ASP A 443 17.02 -19.78 -33.70
CA ASP A 443 16.17 -20.79 -34.32
C ASP A 443 16.15 -22.09 -33.49
N PHE A 444 15.22 -22.99 -33.81
CA PHE A 444 15.04 -24.22 -33.05
C PHE A 444 16.24 -25.18 -33.17
N ALA A 445 16.79 -25.36 -34.36
CA ALA A 445 17.86 -26.30 -34.62
C ALA A 445 19.14 -25.90 -33.87
N SER A 446 19.51 -24.62 -33.94
CA SER A 446 20.72 -24.09 -33.28
C SER A 446 20.61 -24.16 -31.75
N LEU A 447 19.45 -23.80 -31.19
CA LEU A 447 19.23 -23.89 -29.74
C LEU A 447 19.15 -25.33 -29.25
N LEU A 448 18.57 -26.24 -30.03
CA LEU A 448 18.51 -27.66 -29.71
C LEU A 448 19.92 -28.29 -29.72
N GLU A 449 20.73 -27.97 -30.73
CA GLU A 449 22.11 -28.43 -30.81
C GLU A 449 22.91 -27.95 -29.60
N PHE A 450 22.77 -26.67 -29.24
CA PHE A 450 23.41 -26.11 -28.05
C PHE A 450 22.98 -26.85 -26.77
N SER A 451 21.68 -27.05 -26.56
CA SER A 451 21.15 -27.79 -25.42
C SER A 451 21.68 -29.23 -25.35
N LYS A 452 21.78 -29.94 -26.48
CA LYS A 452 22.34 -31.29 -26.54
C LYS A 452 23.82 -31.32 -26.24
N ARG A 453 24.59 -30.43 -26.87
CA ARG A 453 26.06 -30.35 -26.74
C ARG A 453 26.47 -30.05 -25.31
N HIS A 454 25.75 -29.16 -24.63
CA HIS A 454 26.10 -28.68 -23.30
C HIS A 454 25.26 -29.27 -22.18
N GLN A 455 24.30 -30.15 -22.49
CA GLN A 455 23.36 -30.78 -21.54
C GLN A 455 22.59 -29.75 -20.69
N VAL A 456 22.30 -28.58 -21.26
CA VAL A 456 21.48 -27.54 -20.64
C VAL A 456 20.03 -27.65 -21.09
N PRO A 457 19.06 -27.17 -20.30
CA PRO A 457 17.67 -27.20 -20.71
C PRO A 457 17.41 -26.46 -22.03
N LEU A 458 16.38 -26.89 -22.76
CA LEU A 458 15.94 -26.22 -23.97
C LEU A 458 15.53 -24.77 -23.68
N HIS A 459 15.92 -23.86 -24.58
CA HIS A 459 15.62 -22.44 -24.44
C HIS A 459 14.09 -22.19 -24.32
N PRO A 460 13.65 -21.26 -23.45
CA PRO A 460 12.22 -20.98 -23.20
C PRO A 460 11.39 -20.61 -24.43
N LYS A 461 12.02 -20.09 -25.49
CA LYS A 461 11.37 -19.73 -26.77
C LYS A 461 10.62 -20.92 -27.39
N TYR A 462 11.20 -22.13 -27.32
CA TYR A 462 10.63 -23.34 -27.92
C TYR A 462 10.10 -24.32 -26.86
N THR A 463 9.69 -23.79 -25.70
CA THR A 463 9.10 -24.57 -24.61
C THR A 463 7.61 -24.25 -24.46
N TYR A 464 6.76 -25.24 -24.69
CA TYR A 464 5.30 -25.13 -24.57
C TYR A 464 4.79 -25.35 -23.14
N TYR A 465 3.50 -25.09 -22.91
CA TYR A 465 2.83 -25.32 -21.62
C TYR A 465 2.51 -26.80 -21.37
N TRP A 466 3.51 -27.69 -21.51
CA TRP A 466 3.36 -29.13 -21.31
C TRP A 466 2.84 -29.51 -19.91
N GLY A 467 3.13 -28.67 -18.90
CA GLY A 467 2.62 -28.85 -17.55
C GLY A 467 1.11 -28.63 -17.39
N ASP A 468 0.43 -28.07 -18.40
CA ASP A 468 -1.03 -27.84 -18.41
C ASP A 468 -1.81 -29.02 -19.05
N LEU A 469 -1.10 -30.05 -19.53
CA LEU A 469 -1.66 -31.31 -20.03
C LEU A 469 -1.26 -32.46 -19.10
N ASP A 470 -2.10 -33.49 -19.00
CA ASP A 470 -1.69 -34.76 -18.41
C ASP A 470 -0.96 -35.68 -19.41
N THR A 471 -0.31 -36.74 -18.93
CA THR A 471 0.46 -37.66 -19.78
C THR A 471 -0.40 -38.44 -20.77
N LYS A 472 -1.70 -38.64 -20.50
CA LYS A 472 -2.62 -39.29 -21.43
C LYS A 472 -2.97 -38.36 -22.59
N GLU A 473 -3.28 -37.09 -22.30
CA GLU A 473 -3.52 -36.06 -23.30
C GLU A 473 -2.31 -35.89 -24.24
N ILE A 474 -1.09 -35.92 -23.68
CA ILE A 474 0.16 -35.86 -24.47
C ILE A 474 0.28 -37.08 -25.40
N ASN A 475 0.05 -38.28 -24.87
CA ASN A 475 0.13 -39.51 -25.67
C ASN A 475 -0.97 -39.57 -26.75
N ASP A 476 -2.17 -39.09 -26.44
CA ASP A 476 -3.26 -39.00 -27.41
C ASP A 476 -2.93 -38.02 -28.54
N LEU A 477 -2.39 -36.84 -28.21
CA LEU A 477 -1.89 -35.89 -29.20
C LEU A 477 -0.83 -36.54 -30.10
N ARG A 478 0.18 -37.18 -29.48
CA ARG A 478 1.25 -37.88 -30.17
C ARG A 478 0.72 -38.93 -31.15
N ASN A 479 -0.21 -39.77 -30.69
CA ASN A 479 -0.83 -40.81 -31.52
C ASN A 479 -1.67 -40.23 -32.65
N GLN A 480 -2.40 -39.14 -32.42
CA GLN A 480 -3.17 -38.46 -33.46
C GLN A 480 -2.27 -37.85 -34.53
N LEU A 481 -1.15 -37.24 -34.14
CA LEU A 481 -0.17 -36.68 -35.08
C LEU A 481 0.44 -37.76 -35.97
N ILE A 482 0.81 -38.92 -35.41
CA ILE A 482 1.29 -40.08 -36.18
C ILE A 482 0.24 -40.54 -37.20
N ARG A 483 -1.03 -40.69 -36.77
CA ARG A 483 -2.13 -41.11 -37.65
C ARG A 483 -2.37 -40.13 -38.81
N ASN A 484 -2.22 -38.83 -38.56
CA ASN A 484 -2.41 -37.77 -39.55
C ASN A 484 -1.09 -37.33 -40.22
N GLY A 485 -0.02 -38.13 -40.08
CA GLY A 485 1.36 -37.78 -40.45
C GLY A 485 1.55 -37.22 -41.85
N GLU A 486 0.78 -37.71 -42.83
CA GLU A 486 0.86 -37.27 -44.22
C GLU A 486 0.47 -35.79 -44.41
N GLN A 487 -0.52 -35.31 -43.66
CA GLN A 487 -0.97 -33.92 -43.75
C GLN A 487 -0.13 -32.99 -42.85
N VAL A 488 0.16 -33.44 -41.63
CA VAL A 488 0.77 -32.58 -40.60
C VAL A 488 2.25 -32.29 -40.84
N LYS A 489 2.97 -33.14 -41.58
CA LYS A 489 4.40 -32.93 -41.89
C LYS A 489 4.67 -31.67 -42.70
N ASP A 490 3.71 -31.24 -43.52
CA ASP A 490 3.81 -30.06 -44.39
C ASP A 490 3.29 -28.79 -43.68
N ASN A 491 3.29 -28.79 -42.34
CA ASN A 491 2.81 -27.70 -41.49
C ASN A 491 1.33 -27.33 -41.72
N SER A 492 0.49 -28.32 -42.04
CA SER A 492 -0.94 -28.15 -42.24
C SER A 492 -1.72 -29.08 -41.31
N PHE A 493 -2.37 -28.52 -40.30
CA PHE A 493 -3.10 -29.29 -39.29
C PHE A 493 -4.62 -29.10 -39.42
N PRO A 494 -5.43 -30.17 -39.31
CA PRO A 494 -6.88 -30.05 -39.20
C PRO A 494 -7.32 -29.18 -38.00
N LEU A 495 -8.47 -28.51 -38.11
CA LEU A 495 -8.99 -27.64 -37.04
C LEU A 495 -9.24 -28.34 -35.69
N VAL A 496 -9.29 -29.69 -35.66
CA VAL A 496 -9.43 -30.47 -34.42
C VAL A 496 -8.29 -30.20 -33.44
N TYR A 497 -7.11 -29.82 -33.93
CA TYR A 497 -5.95 -29.49 -33.09
C TYR A 497 -6.01 -28.10 -32.45
N LYS A 498 -7.00 -27.27 -32.82
CA LYS A 498 -7.09 -25.87 -32.38
C LYS A 498 -7.01 -25.74 -30.86
N GLU A 499 -7.90 -26.40 -30.12
CA GLU A 499 -7.98 -26.21 -28.67
C GLU A 499 -6.76 -26.74 -27.92
N ILE A 500 -6.14 -27.83 -28.39
CA ILE A 500 -4.91 -28.34 -27.75
C ILE A 500 -3.71 -27.45 -28.03
N PHE A 501 -3.60 -26.87 -29.23
CA PHE A 501 -2.54 -25.90 -29.56
C PHE A 501 -2.70 -24.58 -28.80
N LEU A 502 -3.94 -24.13 -28.58
CA LEU A 502 -4.22 -22.97 -27.72
C LEU A 502 -3.77 -23.25 -26.27
N ARG A 503 -4.09 -24.44 -25.72
CA ARG A 503 -3.64 -24.83 -24.36
C ARG A 503 -2.12 -24.94 -24.24
N LEU A 504 -1.45 -25.47 -25.26
CA LEU A 504 0.01 -25.62 -25.29
C LEU A 504 0.74 -24.29 -25.53
N GLY A 505 0.04 -23.24 -26.00
CA GLY A 505 0.66 -21.97 -26.34
C GLY A 505 1.45 -22.02 -27.65
N ILE A 506 1.01 -22.85 -28.60
CA ILE A 506 1.64 -22.96 -29.92
C ILE A 506 0.97 -21.94 -30.84
N PHE A 507 1.71 -20.93 -31.29
CA PHE A 507 1.18 -19.87 -32.14
C PHE A 507 0.96 -20.34 -33.57
N PHE A 508 -0.16 -19.90 -34.16
CA PHE A 508 -0.58 -20.35 -35.48
C PHE A 508 -1.50 -19.34 -36.16
N ARG A 509 -1.66 -19.51 -37.47
CA ARG A 509 -2.68 -18.85 -38.30
C ARG A 509 -3.57 -19.88 -38.98
N ILE A 510 -4.76 -19.46 -39.39
CA ILE A 510 -5.66 -20.30 -40.18
C ILE A 510 -5.54 -19.92 -41.66
N SER A 511 -5.24 -20.91 -42.50
CA SER A 511 -5.26 -20.79 -43.97
C SER A 511 -5.98 -21.99 -44.56
N ASP A 512 -6.89 -21.76 -45.51
CA ASP A 512 -7.60 -22.83 -46.23
C ASP A 512 -8.24 -23.89 -45.31
N ASN A 513 -8.86 -23.43 -44.21
CA ASN A 513 -9.49 -24.29 -43.19
C ASN A 513 -8.52 -25.26 -42.49
N SER A 514 -7.23 -24.94 -42.50
CA SER A 514 -6.15 -25.64 -41.80
C SER A 514 -5.38 -24.69 -40.89
N ILE A 515 -4.74 -25.24 -39.87
CA ILE A 515 -3.87 -24.53 -38.94
C ILE A 515 -2.43 -24.64 -39.46
N ILE A 516 -1.76 -23.50 -39.56
CA ILE A 516 -0.35 -23.38 -39.95
C ILE A 516 0.44 -22.83 -38.76
N LEU A 517 1.41 -23.58 -38.25
CA LEU A 517 2.22 -23.17 -37.10
C LEU A 517 3.26 -22.13 -37.51
N GLU A 518 3.44 -21.09 -36.70
CA GLU A 518 4.37 -19.99 -36.98
C GLU A 518 5.84 -20.44 -36.91
N ASP A 519 6.19 -21.26 -35.92
CA ASP A 519 7.56 -21.79 -35.72
C ASP A 519 7.84 -23.08 -36.54
N GLY A 520 6.92 -23.47 -37.43
CA GLY A 520 6.97 -24.74 -38.13
C GLY A 520 6.69 -25.96 -37.24
N VAL A 521 6.95 -27.15 -37.77
CA VAL A 521 6.58 -28.42 -37.12
C VAL A 521 7.68 -29.04 -36.27
N GLU A 522 8.94 -28.66 -36.54
CA GLU A 522 10.11 -29.30 -35.92
C GLU A 522 10.10 -29.22 -34.38
N PRO A 523 9.79 -28.08 -33.74
CA PRO A 523 9.79 -28.03 -32.28
C PRO A 523 8.73 -28.94 -31.66
N LEU A 524 7.54 -29.02 -32.28
CA LEU A 524 6.46 -29.89 -31.81
C LEU A 524 6.79 -31.38 -32.00
N PHE A 525 7.29 -31.77 -33.17
CA PHE A 525 7.62 -33.16 -33.44
C PHE A 525 8.78 -33.62 -32.58
N HIS A 526 9.84 -32.80 -32.48
CA HIS A 526 10.99 -33.17 -31.67
C HIS A 526 10.64 -33.32 -30.19
N THR A 527 9.87 -32.38 -29.63
CA THR A 527 9.47 -32.47 -28.21
C THR A 527 8.58 -33.68 -27.88
N LEU A 528 7.89 -34.23 -28.89
CA LEU A 528 7.07 -35.44 -28.77
C LEU A 528 7.82 -36.73 -29.16
N GLY A 529 9.12 -36.65 -29.46
CA GLY A 529 9.90 -37.81 -29.90
C GLY A 529 9.37 -38.39 -31.21
N LEU A 530 9.07 -37.52 -32.17
CA LEU A 530 8.59 -37.84 -33.51
C LEU A 530 9.59 -37.34 -34.56
N GLU A 531 9.74 -38.10 -35.63
CA GLU A 531 10.61 -37.76 -36.76
C GLU A 531 9.95 -38.14 -38.09
N VAL A 532 10.27 -37.40 -39.15
CA VAL A 532 9.78 -37.72 -40.50
C VAL A 532 10.78 -38.67 -41.16
N LYS A 533 10.38 -39.94 -41.34
CA LYS A 533 11.16 -40.98 -42.02
C LYS A 533 10.37 -41.49 -43.21
N ASN A 534 11.02 -41.65 -44.37
CA ASN A 534 10.38 -42.20 -45.58
C ASN A 534 9.01 -41.58 -45.92
N ASN A 535 8.85 -40.27 -45.70
CA ASN A 535 7.62 -39.51 -45.94
C ASN A 535 6.44 -39.79 -44.98
N SER A 536 6.66 -40.57 -43.91
CA SER A 536 5.76 -40.83 -42.78
C SER A 536 6.29 -40.22 -41.47
N LEU A 537 5.39 -39.80 -40.59
CA LEU A 537 5.72 -39.34 -39.24
C LEU A 537 5.76 -40.55 -38.29
N GLU A 538 6.92 -40.86 -37.74
CA GLU A 538 7.17 -42.05 -36.94
C GLU A 538 7.68 -41.71 -35.55
N SER A 539 7.51 -42.65 -34.61
CA SER A 539 8.05 -42.53 -33.26
C SER A 539 9.57 -42.75 -33.27
N SER A 540 10.34 -41.77 -32.80
CA SER A 540 11.80 -41.90 -32.61
C SER A 540 12.18 -42.43 -31.22
N MET A 541 11.23 -42.42 -30.29
CA MET A 541 11.45 -42.75 -28.89
C MET A 541 10.22 -43.42 -28.26
N ASP A 542 10.46 -44.33 -27.33
CA ASP A 542 9.38 -44.99 -26.58
C ASP A 542 8.82 -44.07 -25.49
N VAL A 543 7.55 -44.31 -25.13
CA VAL A 543 6.87 -43.56 -24.08
C VAL A 543 7.34 -44.05 -22.72
N LEU A 544 7.74 -43.13 -21.86
CA LEU A 544 8.06 -43.41 -20.46
C LEU A 544 6.78 -43.56 -19.63
N ASP A 545 6.68 -44.59 -18.80
CA ASP A 545 5.59 -44.75 -17.83
C ASP A 545 5.80 -43.80 -16.65
N THR A 546 5.11 -42.66 -16.67
CA THR A 546 5.18 -41.61 -15.65
C THR A 546 3.87 -40.82 -15.60
N GLU A 547 3.58 -40.23 -14.43
CA GLU A 547 2.48 -39.26 -14.25
C GLU A 547 2.95 -37.81 -14.42
N ASP A 548 4.26 -37.56 -14.52
CA ASP A 548 4.83 -36.22 -14.72
C ASP A 548 4.99 -35.90 -16.22
N SER A 549 4.12 -34.99 -16.70
CA SER A 549 4.11 -34.50 -18.08
C SER A 549 5.42 -33.88 -18.53
N VAL A 550 6.13 -33.17 -17.65
CA VAL A 550 7.38 -32.48 -18.00
C VAL A 550 8.53 -33.50 -18.06
N ALA A 551 8.51 -34.50 -17.18
CA ALA A 551 9.45 -35.62 -17.25
C ALA A 551 9.24 -36.45 -18.52
N LEU A 552 7.99 -36.74 -18.89
CA LEU A 552 7.65 -37.45 -20.14
C LEU A 552 8.18 -36.70 -21.36
N ILE A 553 7.94 -35.38 -21.45
CA ILE A 553 8.40 -34.58 -22.59
C ILE A 553 9.92 -34.42 -22.61
N SER A 554 10.57 -34.31 -21.45
CA SER A 554 12.04 -34.30 -21.38
C SER A 554 12.63 -35.63 -21.86
N HIS A 555 11.98 -36.75 -21.53
CA HIS A 555 12.35 -38.05 -22.06
C HIS A 555 12.19 -38.05 -23.59
N LEU A 556 10.98 -37.85 -24.10
CA LEU A 556 10.68 -37.92 -25.54
C LEU A 556 11.54 -37.00 -26.41
N SER A 557 11.90 -35.81 -25.92
CA SER A 557 12.73 -34.84 -26.63
C SER A 557 14.23 -35.16 -26.61
N GLY A 558 14.69 -36.03 -25.71
CA GLY A 558 16.11 -36.29 -25.50
C GLY A 558 16.90 -35.11 -24.92
N VAL A 559 16.22 -34.05 -24.46
CA VAL A 559 16.81 -32.88 -23.79
C VAL A 559 15.99 -32.49 -22.57
N ILE A 560 16.57 -31.72 -21.66
CA ILE A 560 15.84 -31.29 -20.45
C ILE A 560 14.82 -30.21 -20.84
N ILE A 561 13.54 -30.49 -20.61
CA ILE A 561 12.45 -29.53 -20.78
C ILE A 561 12.00 -29.04 -19.41
N LYS A 562 11.93 -27.73 -19.23
CA LYS A 562 11.48 -27.11 -17.97
C LYS A 562 9.99 -26.77 -18.06
N ASN A 563 9.30 -26.79 -16.92
CA ASN A 563 7.91 -26.34 -16.88
C ASN A 563 7.83 -24.84 -17.17
N ARG A 564 7.10 -24.48 -18.22
CA ARG A 564 6.99 -23.09 -18.67
C ARG A 564 6.20 -22.20 -17.72
N ALA A 565 5.19 -22.74 -17.03
CA ALA A 565 4.25 -21.97 -16.22
C ALA A 565 3.76 -22.74 -14.99
N PRO A 566 4.66 -23.20 -14.08
CA PRO A 566 4.27 -24.05 -12.96
C PRO A 566 3.39 -23.32 -11.92
N THR A 567 3.46 -21.99 -11.85
CA THR A 567 2.70 -21.17 -10.90
C THR A 567 1.86 -20.11 -11.61
N ARG A 568 0.56 -20.07 -11.31
CA ARG A 568 -0.43 -19.14 -11.90
C ARG A 568 -1.06 -18.28 -10.81
N ILE A 569 -0.81 -16.97 -10.85
CA ILE A 569 -1.30 -16.03 -9.83
C ILE A 569 -2.72 -15.55 -10.17
N GLY A 570 -3.64 -15.78 -9.25
CA GLY A 570 -4.99 -15.20 -9.30
C GLY A 570 -4.97 -13.70 -9.00
N ALA A 571 -5.78 -12.93 -9.73
CA ALA A 571 -5.81 -11.47 -9.62
C ALA A 571 -7.19 -10.87 -9.93
N SER A 572 -7.52 -9.76 -9.28
CA SER A 572 -8.70 -8.94 -9.57
C SER A 572 -8.40 -7.45 -9.42
N MET A 573 -9.23 -6.62 -10.04
CA MET A 573 -9.07 -5.18 -9.93
C MET A 573 -9.36 -4.71 -8.49
N GLY A 574 -8.40 -4.00 -7.92
CA GLY A 574 -8.53 -3.21 -6.71
C GLY A 574 -8.95 -1.78 -7.04
N ARG A 575 -8.31 -0.81 -6.39
CA ARG A 575 -8.59 0.62 -6.59
C ARG A 575 -7.91 1.12 -7.87
N PRO A 576 -8.60 1.90 -8.73
CA PRO A 576 -7.95 2.58 -9.85
C PRO A 576 -6.86 3.55 -9.40
N GLU A 577 -6.04 4.02 -10.34
CA GLU A 577 -5.10 5.11 -10.10
C GLU A 577 -5.80 6.40 -9.63
N LYS A 578 -5.03 7.28 -8.98
CA LYS A 578 -5.53 8.57 -8.52
C LYS A 578 -4.46 9.63 -8.68
N ALA A 579 -4.81 10.72 -9.35
CA ALA A 579 -4.08 11.97 -9.36
C ALA A 579 -5.11 13.10 -9.33
N LYS A 580 -5.47 13.57 -8.12
CA LYS A 580 -6.55 14.55 -7.96
C LYS A 580 -6.35 15.39 -6.71
N GLU A 581 -6.73 16.66 -6.81
CA GLU A 581 -6.79 17.56 -5.67
C GLU A 581 -7.65 17.00 -4.52
N ARG A 582 -7.12 17.12 -3.30
CA ARG A 582 -7.84 16.74 -2.09
C ARG A 582 -8.72 17.88 -1.63
N ARG A 583 -9.99 17.79 -1.99
CA ARG A 583 -11.01 18.82 -1.70
C ARG A 583 -11.90 18.41 -0.53
N MET A 584 -12.20 19.37 0.36
CA MET A 584 -13.28 19.20 1.34
C MET A 584 -14.64 19.16 0.64
N LYS A 585 -15.67 18.65 1.33
CA LYS A 585 -17.06 18.67 0.85
C LYS A 585 -17.92 19.55 1.76
N PRO A 586 -18.47 20.67 1.28
CA PRO A 586 -18.09 21.40 0.05
C PRO A 586 -16.66 21.99 0.14
N PRO A 587 -16.01 22.33 -1.00
CA PRO A 587 -14.63 22.79 -1.03
C PRO A 587 -14.50 24.30 -0.77
N PRO A 588 -13.93 24.74 0.36
CA PRO A 588 -13.74 26.14 0.67
C PRO A 588 -12.49 26.71 -0.02
N ASN A 589 -12.50 28.02 -0.26
CA ASN A 589 -11.30 28.81 -0.56
C ASN A 589 -10.64 29.34 0.72
N VAL A 590 -11.42 29.56 1.78
CA VAL A 590 -10.95 30.14 3.04
C VAL A 590 -11.63 29.48 4.23
N LEU A 591 -10.88 29.30 5.31
CA LEU A 591 -11.42 28.85 6.59
C LEU A 591 -12.03 30.03 7.37
N PHE A 592 -13.09 30.62 6.79
CA PHE A 592 -13.87 31.70 7.41
C PHE A 592 -15.33 31.25 7.60
N PRO A 593 -15.90 31.35 8.81
CA PRO A 593 -17.27 30.92 9.07
C PRO A 593 -18.29 31.86 8.42
N LEU A 594 -19.30 31.30 7.77
CA LEU A 594 -20.39 32.06 7.13
C LEU A 594 -21.78 31.70 7.67
N GLY A 595 -21.88 30.74 8.58
CA GLY A 595 -23.16 30.25 9.09
C GLY A 595 -24.11 29.84 7.97
N GLU A 596 -25.37 30.24 8.08
CA GLU A 596 -26.38 30.10 7.01
C GLU A 596 -26.35 31.26 5.99
N ALA A 597 -25.68 32.37 6.31
CA ALA A 597 -25.68 33.57 5.47
C ALA A 597 -25.02 33.35 4.09
N GLY A 598 -24.07 32.42 4.00
CA GLY A 598 -23.44 32.03 2.74
C GLY A 598 -24.33 31.18 1.81
N GLY A 599 -25.52 30.78 2.24
CA GLY A 599 -26.41 29.87 1.50
C GLY A 599 -25.84 28.46 1.31
N SER A 600 -26.48 27.66 0.45
CA SER A 600 -26.09 26.27 0.19
C SER A 600 -24.65 26.11 -0.34
N GLN A 601 -24.17 27.11 -1.10
CA GLN A 601 -22.82 27.13 -1.65
C GLN A 601 -21.77 27.75 -0.72
N ARG A 602 -22.17 28.29 0.44
CA ARG A 602 -21.30 28.92 1.44
C ARG A 602 -20.45 30.04 0.84
N LEU A 603 -21.06 30.93 0.08
CA LEU A 603 -20.36 32.02 -0.61
C LEU A 603 -20.35 33.30 0.22
N VAL A 604 -19.17 33.92 0.35
CA VAL A 604 -19.03 35.27 0.92
C VAL A 604 -19.89 36.26 0.13
N ASN A 605 -19.90 36.13 -1.20
CA ASN A 605 -20.70 36.98 -2.09
C ASN A 605 -22.21 36.89 -1.80
N THR A 606 -22.70 35.74 -1.35
CA THR A 606 -24.10 35.55 -0.96
C THR A 606 -24.37 36.13 0.42
N ALA A 607 -23.45 35.96 1.37
CA ALA A 607 -23.54 36.56 2.70
C ALA A 607 -23.63 38.09 2.66
N LEU A 608 -22.96 38.72 1.68
CA LEU A 608 -23.06 40.16 1.43
C LEU A 608 -24.40 40.59 0.78
N LYS A 609 -25.13 39.67 0.14
CA LYS A 609 -26.43 39.93 -0.50
C LYS A 609 -27.62 39.59 0.40
N SER A 610 -27.52 38.57 1.24
CA SER A 610 -28.63 38.16 2.13
C SER A 610 -28.97 39.23 3.18
N SER A 611 -28.04 40.12 3.48
CA SER A 611 -28.23 41.34 4.28
C SER A 611 -28.88 42.49 3.50
N SER A 612 -29.06 42.40 2.17
CA SER A 612 -29.60 43.47 1.31
C SER A 612 -30.30 42.96 0.04
N LYS A 613 -31.63 43.19 -0.09
CA LYS A 613 -32.44 42.83 -1.29
C LYS A 613 -32.02 43.53 -2.61
N ARG A 614 -31.04 44.43 -2.61
CA ARG A 614 -30.48 45.10 -3.81
C ARG A 614 -28.94 45.06 -3.73
N GLY A 615 -28.26 44.85 -4.87
CA GLY A 615 -26.84 44.47 -4.97
C GLY A 615 -25.81 45.38 -4.27
N PHE A 616 -24.54 44.95 -4.31
CA PHE A 616 -23.37 45.54 -3.64
C PHE A 616 -23.13 47.01 -4.05
N SER A 617 -23.70 47.95 -3.31
CA SER A 617 -23.34 49.37 -3.32
C SER A 617 -22.52 49.70 -2.07
N ARG A 618 -21.35 50.31 -2.25
CA ARG A 618 -20.39 50.69 -1.18
C ARG A 618 -21.12 51.34 0.02
N GLY A 619 -20.96 50.77 1.22
CA GLY A 619 -21.31 51.44 2.48
C GLY A 619 -22.53 50.93 3.27
N ARG A 620 -23.01 49.69 3.09
CA ARG A 620 -24.01 49.08 4.00
C ARG A 620 -23.48 47.83 4.70
N PRO A 621 -23.78 47.64 6.00
CA PRO A 621 -23.17 46.61 6.83
C PRO A 621 -23.65 45.20 6.44
N GLY A 622 -22.71 44.34 6.07
CA GLY A 622 -22.92 42.92 5.79
C GLY A 622 -22.77 42.08 7.04
N ILE A 623 -23.63 42.34 8.04
CA ILE A 623 -23.54 41.70 9.37
C ILE A 623 -24.09 40.27 9.30
N ILE A 624 -23.29 39.31 9.76
CA ILE A 624 -23.66 37.91 9.90
C ILE A 624 -23.39 37.41 11.32
N GLU A 625 -24.18 36.45 11.77
CA GLU A 625 -23.97 35.75 13.04
C GLU A 625 -23.03 34.55 12.84
N VAL A 626 -21.89 34.55 13.53
CA VAL A 626 -20.88 33.49 13.46
C VAL A 626 -20.29 33.18 14.82
N GLU A 627 -19.86 31.93 15.02
CA GLU A 627 -19.15 31.50 16.22
C GLU A 627 -17.64 31.69 16.03
N THR A 628 -17.06 32.63 16.77
CA THR A 628 -15.63 32.95 16.64
C THR A 628 -15.11 33.70 17.87
N GLN A 629 -13.79 33.66 18.05
CA GLN A 629 -13.08 34.39 19.10
C GLN A 629 -13.16 35.91 18.85
N LEU A 630 -13.38 36.69 19.91
CA LEU A 630 -13.33 38.15 19.84
C LEU A 630 -11.94 38.63 20.17
N ARG A 631 -11.44 39.54 19.34
CA ARG A 631 -10.10 40.11 19.46
C ARG A 631 -10.20 41.64 19.51
N TYR A 632 -9.17 42.29 20.01
CA TYR A 632 -9.08 43.75 20.00
C TYR A 632 -7.69 44.22 19.61
N CYS A 633 -7.63 45.36 18.92
CA CYS A 633 -6.37 46.00 18.57
C CYS A 633 -5.86 46.87 19.73
N LYS A 634 -4.58 46.78 20.09
CA LYS A 634 -4.00 47.65 21.13
C LYS A 634 -3.90 49.12 20.70
N GLU A 635 -3.67 49.37 19.41
CA GLU A 635 -3.47 50.73 18.88
C GLU A 635 -4.79 51.50 18.75
N CYS A 636 -5.75 50.97 17.99
CA CYS A 636 -7.02 51.67 17.74
C CYS A 636 -8.14 51.28 18.72
N ARG A 637 -7.89 50.33 19.64
CA ARG A 637 -8.88 49.77 20.59
C ARG A 637 -10.13 49.16 19.95
N LYS A 638 -10.18 49.03 18.62
CA LYS A 638 -11.30 48.45 17.88
C LYS A 638 -11.39 46.95 18.14
N GLU A 639 -12.59 46.49 18.43
CA GLU A 639 -12.95 45.08 18.49
C GLU A 639 -13.08 44.49 17.09
N THR A 640 -12.58 43.28 16.89
CA THR A 640 -12.59 42.61 15.59
C THR A 640 -12.44 41.10 15.75
N VAL A 641 -12.70 40.36 14.69
CA VAL A 641 -12.39 38.92 14.59
C VAL A 641 -11.12 38.67 13.76
N SER A 642 -10.54 39.72 13.19
CA SER A 642 -9.31 39.64 12.41
C SER A 642 -8.09 39.49 13.31
N ILE A 643 -7.14 38.66 12.88
CA ILE A 643 -5.86 38.45 13.56
C ILE A 643 -4.98 39.71 13.48
N HIS A 644 -5.18 40.57 12.47
CA HIS A 644 -4.33 41.72 12.22
C HIS A 644 -5.12 43.03 12.07
N CYS A 645 -4.71 44.05 12.82
CA CYS A 645 -5.30 45.38 12.73
C CYS A 645 -4.22 46.46 12.89
N CYS A 646 -4.37 47.55 12.12
CA CYS A 646 -3.36 48.59 11.97
C CYS A 646 -2.01 48.01 11.56
N LYS A 647 -1.06 47.85 12.50
CA LYS A 647 0.26 47.24 12.28
C LYS A 647 0.62 46.17 13.32
N THR A 648 -0.38 45.69 14.08
CA THR A 648 -0.16 44.76 15.20
C THR A 648 -1.09 43.55 15.11
N GLN A 649 -0.62 42.43 15.65
CA GLN A 649 -1.48 41.29 15.90
C GLN A 649 -2.49 41.66 17.00
N THR A 650 -3.77 41.37 16.78
CA THR A 650 -4.83 41.65 17.75
C THR A 650 -4.72 40.70 18.94
N MET A 651 -5.14 41.13 20.12
CA MET A 651 -5.17 40.28 21.32
C MET A 651 -6.52 39.62 21.50
N VAL A 652 -6.54 38.42 22.08
CA VAL A 652 -7.78 37.75 22.50
C VAL A 652 -8.45 38.58 23.59
N LYS A 653 -9.71 38.95 23.36
CA LYS A 653 -10.56 39.62 24.35
C LYS A 653 -11.48 38.62 25.06
N ASP A 654 -12.07 37.71 24.29
CA ASP A 654 -12.98 36.69 24.81
C ASP A 654 -12.95 35.44 23.92
N GLN A 655 -13.25 34.30 24.52
CA GLN A 655 -13.31 32.98 23.87
C GLN A 655 -14.38 32.94 22.77
N ALA A 656 -14.37 31.85 22.01
CA ALA A 656 -15.30 31.65 20.90
C ALA A 656 -16.76 31.62 21.38
N ARG A 657 -17.58 32.54 20.85
CA ARG A 657 -19.03 32.64 21.11
C ARG A 657 -19.73 33.09 19.83
N ARG A 658 -21.05 32.91 19.76
CA ARG A 658 -21.87 33.48 18.67
C ARG A 658 -21.88 35.01 18.77
N ARG A 659 -21.54 35.68 17.67
CA ARG A 659 -21.41 37.13 17.57
C ARG A 659 -21.78 37.64 16.17
N SER A 660 -22.29 38.86 16.13
CA SER A 660 -22.47 39.65 14.91
C SER A 660 -21.14 40.17 14.37
N VAL A 661 -20.81 39.84 13.12
CA VAL A 661 -19.58 40.25 12.43
C VAL A 661 -19.93 40.93 11.12
N ASP A 662 -19.42 42.16 10.91
CA ASP A 662 -19.55 42.87 9.63
C ASP A 662 -18.52 42.35 8.61
N VAL A 663 -18.96 41.42 7.75
CA VAL A 663 -18.12 40.84 6.70
C VAL A 663 -17.88 41.83 5.56
N SER A 664 -18.74 42.84 5.39
CA SER A 664 -18.58 43.86 4.34
C SER A 664 -17.34 44.72 4.57
N GLU A 665 -17.06 45.06 5.84
CA GLU A 665 -15.84 45.79 6.20
C GLU A 665 -14.60 44.93 5.95
N LEU A 666 -14.62 43.68 6.43
CA LEU A 666 -13.50 42.74 6.32
C LEU A 666 -13.15 42.45 4.86
N ILE A 667 -14.16 42.21 4.01
CA ILE A 667 -13.91 41.90 2.60
C ILE A 667 -13.42 43.12 1.83
N THR A 668 -13.92 44.32 2.15
CA THR A 668 -13.46 45.57 1.52
C THR A 668 -12.00 45.83 1.84
N LYS A 669 -11.60 45.64 3.10
CA LYS A 669 -10.21 45.73 3.52
C LYS A 669 -9.35 44.69 2.80
N ALA A 670 -9.81 43.44 2.72
CA ALA A 670 -9.09 42.37 2.04
C ALA A 670 -8.93 42.61 0.52
N MET A 671 -9.95 43.17 -0.15
CA MET A 671 -9.88 43.55 -1.56
C MET A 671 -8.86 44.68 -1.80
N ASN A 672 -8.84 45.69 -0.92
CA ASN A 672 -7.86 46.76 -1.00
C ASN A 672 -6.43 46.24 -0.78
N ASN A 673 -6.23 45.39 0.23
CA ASN A 673 -4.92 44.78 0.53
C ASN A 673 -4.39 43.93 -0.63
N THR A 674 -5.27 43.16 -1.27
CA THR A 674 -4.92 42.28 -2.41
C THR A 674 -4.93 43.00 -3.77
N ARG A 675 -5.29 44.29 -3.80
CA ARG A 675 -5.49 45.10 -5.02
C ARG A 675 -6.44 44.41 -6.03
N THR A 676 -7.50 43.81 -5.50
CA THR A 676 -8.48 43.07 -6.30
C THR A 676 -9.66 43.98 -6.64
N GLY A 677 -9.87 44.26 -7.93
CA GLY A 677 -10.96 45.14 -8.39
C GLY A 677 -12.35 44.52 -8.27
N ILE A 678 -12.52 43.29 -8.78
CA ILE A 678 -13.80 42.55 -8.77
C ILE A 678 -13.70 41.39 -7.78
N LEU A 679 -14.65 41.32 -6.83
CA LEU A 679 -14.70 40.26 -5.83
C LEU A 679 -14.95 38.89 -6.50
N PRO A 680 -13.98 37.95 -6.48
CA PRO A 680 -14.21 36.60 -6.98
C PRO A 680 -15.27 35.87 -6.15
N LYS A 681 -15.79 34.74 -6.65
CA LYS A 681 -16.67 33.87 -5.86
C LYS A 681 -15.85 33.15 -4.80
N ILE A 682 -15.97 33.56 -3.54
CA ILE A 682 -15.18 33.00 -2.43
C ILE A 682 -16.07 32.08 -1.60
N LYS A 683 -15.67 30.81 -1.47
CA LYS A 683 -16.33 29.83 -0.60
C LYS A 683 -15.70 29.81 0.78
N GLY A 684 -16.51 30.02 1.82
CA GLY A 684 -16.13 29.85 3.22
C GLY A 684 -16.57 28.49 3.79
N VAL A 685 -16.57 28.39 5.11
CA VAL A 685 -17.06 27.20 5.85
C VAL A 685 -18.35 27.53 6.60
N LYS A 686 -19.15 26.51 6.95
CA LYS A 686 -20.38 26.72 7.73
C LYS A 686 -20.05 27.18 9.15
N GLY A 687 -19.06 26.55 9.76
CA GLY A 687 -18.49 26.90 11.06
C GLY A 687 -17.07 26.37 11.16
N LEU A 688 -16.29 26.92 12.08
CA LEU A 688 -14.94 26.46 12.37
C LEU A 688 -15.00 25.22 13.26
N MET A 689 -14.12 24.25 13.02
CA MET A 689 -14.02 23.02 13.83
C MET A 689 -12.88 23.09 14.86
N SER A 690 -11.99 24.08 14.75
CA SER A 690 -10.89 24.28 15.70
C SER A 690 -11.40 24.75 17.06
N ASP A 691 -10.74 24.36 18.13
CA ASP A 691 -11.14 24.70 19.51
C ASP A 691 -11.19 26.21 19.73
N GLN A 692 -10.20 26.93 19.23
CA GLN A 692 -10.11 28.38 19.36
C GLN A 692 -11.04 29.15 18.40
N LYS A 693 -11.61 28.48 17.38
CA LYS A 693 -12.49 29.09 16.34
C LYS A 693 -11.94 30.42 15.77
N VAL A 694 -10.62 30.46 15.50
CA VAL A 694 -9.96 31.60 14.86
C VAL A 694 -10.16 31.53 13.35
N PRO A 695 -10.72 32.58 12.70
CA PRO A 695 -10.98 32.57 11.27
C PRO A 695 -9.71 32.91 10.48
N GLU A 696 -9.54 32.26 9.33
CA GLU A 696 -8.47 32.59 8.38
C GLU A 696 -8.76 33.95 7.70
N CYS A 697 -7.70 34.70 7.39
CA CYS A 697 -7.81 36.00 6.72
C CYS A 697 -8.43 35.88 5.31
N LEU A 698 -9.34 36.80 4.98
CA LEU A 698 -10.09 36.78 3.73
C LEU A 698 -9.19 37.07 2.51
N GLU A 699 -8.06 37.74 2.70
CA GLU A 699 -7.03 37.97 1.69
C GLU A 699 -6.56 36.65 1.07
N LYS A 700 -6.29 35.63 1.90
CA LYS A 700 -5.93 34.28 1.42
C LYS A 700 -7.07 33.66 0.61
N GLY A 701 -8.31 33.86 1.04
CA GLY A 701 -9.50 33.44 0.31
C GLY A 701 -9.64 34.06 -1.08
N ILE A 702 -9.40 35.37 -1.20
CA ILE A 702 -9.41 36.09 -2.48
C ILE A 702 -8.32 35.54 -3.40
N LEU A 703 -7.08 35.42 -2.90
CA LEU A 703 -5.95 34.94 -3.69
C LEU A 703 -6.16 33.50 -4.15
N ARG A 704 -6.63 32.60 -3.27
CA ARG A 704 -6.93 31.22 -3.66
C ARG A 704 -8.08 31.14 -4.67
N ALA A 705 -9.14 31.93 -4.49
CA ALA A 705 -10.26 31.96 -5.44
C ALA A 705 -9.84 32.43 -6.84
N LYS A 706 -8.88 33.36 -6.95
CA LYS A 706 -8.33 33.84 -8.23
C LYS A 706 -7.68 32.74 -9.05
N TYR A 707 -7.07 31.75 -8.40
CA TYR A 707 -6.37 30.63 -9.04
C TYR A 707 -7.12 29.29 -8.94
N ASP A 708 -8.41 29.33 -8.62
CA ASP A 708 -9.26 28.15 -8.37
C ASP A 708 -8.75 27.17 -7.28
N LEU A 709 -7.92 27.64 -6.34
CA LEU A 709 -7.35 26.81 -5.28
C LEU A 709 -8.33 26.58 -4.13
N ARG A 710 -8.29 25.39 -3.53
CA ARG A 710 -9.18 24.96 -2.44
C ARG A 710 -8.37 24.52 -1.22
N VAL A 711 -8.72 25.07 -0.07
CA VAL A 711 -8.00 24.85 1.18
C VAL A 711 -8.53 23.61 1.91
N TYR A 712 -7.64 22.86 2.55
CA TYR A 712 -7.98 21.75 3.44
C TYR A 712 -8.15 22.23 4.89
N LYS A 713 -8.53 21.32 5.81
CA LYS A 713 -8.92 21.65 7.19
C LYS A 713 -7.85 22.39 8.01
N ASP A 714 -6.58 22.21 7.65
CA ASP A 714 -5.38 22.74 8.32
C ASP A 714 -4.80 23.98 7.61
N GLY A 715 -5.48 24.53 6.60
CA GLY A 715 -4.99 25.69 5.87
C GLY A 715 -4.06 25.35 4.68
N THR A 716 -3.76 24.07 4.46
CA THR A 716 -2.87 23.61 3.38
C THR A 716 -3.62 23.35 2.06
N LEU A 717 -2.90 23.35 0.94
CA LEU A 717 -3.38 22.86 -0.35
C LEU A 717 -2.83 21.44 -0.55
N ARG A 718 -3.69 20.48 -0.89
CA ARG A 718 -3.29 19.07 -0.94
C ARG A 718 -3.66 18.45 -2.29
N TYR A 719 -2.76 17.65 -2.82
CA TYR A 719 -2.96 16.86 -4.04
C TYR A 719 -2.74 15.39 -3.69
N ASP A 720 -3.78 14.56 -3.88
CA ASP A 720 -3.68 13.13 -3.63
C ASP A 720 -3.21 12.45 -4.92
N MET A 721 -2.06 11.80 -4.86
CA MET A 721 -1.50 10.96 -5.92
C MET A 721 -1.24 9.55 -5.40
N ILE A 722 -1.30 8.55 -6.28
CA ILE A 722 -0.70 7.24 -6.01
C ILE A 722 0.78 7.35 -6.33
N ASP A 723 1.60 7.02 -5.35
CA ASP A 723 3.03 6.92 -5.45
C ASP A 723 3.43 5.51 -5.92
N LEU A 724 4.37 5.46 -6.85
CA LEU A 724 5.00 4.24 -7.34
C LEU A 724 6.51 4.36 -7.10
N PRO A 725 7.18 3.27 -6.72
CA PRO A 725 8.60 3.31 -6.49
C PRO A 725 9.36 3.45 -7.81
N ILE A 726 10.44 4.22 -7.76
CA ILE A 726 11.41 4.27 -8.86
C ILE A 726 12.83 4.31 -8.28
N THR A 727 13.73 3.53 -8.86
CA THR A 727 15.15 3.50 -8.46
C THR A 727 16.08 4.01 -9.57
N HIS A 728 15.70 3.84 -10.84
CA HIS A 728 16.42 4.40 -11.98
C HIS A 728 15.43 4.98 -12.99
N PHE A 729 15.82 6.05 -13.67
CA PHE A 729 15.03 6.68 -14.73
C PHE A 729 15.94 7.12 -15.87
N TYR A 730 15.40 7.12 -17.09
CA TYR A 730 16.05 7.79 -18.21
C TYR A 730 15.53 9.24 -18.28
N PRO A 731 16.40 10.26 -18.48
CA PRO A 731 15.96 11.65 -18.49
C PRO A 731 14.79 11.93 -19.45
N LYS A 732 14.77 11.27 -20.62
CA LYS A 732 13.69 11.37 -21.61
C LYS A 732 12.29 11.02 -21.08
N GLU A 733 12.20 10.12 -20.10
CA GLU A 733 10.92 9.59 -19.59
C GLU A 733 10.19 10.58 -18.69
N ILE A 734 10.94 11.46 -18.05
CA ILE A 734 10.42 12.49 -17.15
C ILE A 734 10.48 13.88 -17.79
N GLY A 735 10.80 13.97 -19.09
CA GLY A 735 10.95 15.24 -19.81
C GLY A 735 12.15 16.07 -19.33
N LEU A 736 13.21 15.43 -18.81
CA LEU A 736 14.41 16.08 -18.30
C LEU A 736 15.51 16.07 -19.37
N THR A 737 16.09 17.23 -19.67
CA THR A 737 17.29 17.33 -20.52
C THR A 737 18.54 16.88 -19.76
N VAL A 738 19.54 16.33 -20.46
CA VAL A 738 20.83 15.92 -19.85
C VAL A 738 21.52 17.09 -19.13
N ASP A 739 21.52 18.30 -19.70
CA ASP A 739 22.13 19.47 -19.06
C ASP A 739 21.45 19.82 -17.75
N LYS A 740 20.12 19.74 -17.71
CA LYS A 740 19.37 19.94 -16.46
C LYS A 740 19.64 18.85 -15.45
N ALA A 741 19.79 17.59 -15.87
CA ALA A 741 20.17 16.49 -14.99
C ALA A 741 21.54 16.75 -14.35
N LYS A 742 22.54 17.19 -15.13
CA LYS A 742 23.86 17.60 -14.61
C LYS A 742 23.78 18.76 -13.63
N GLN A 743 22.96 19.77 -13.91
CA GLN A 743 22.71 20.89 -12.96
C GLN A 743 22.05 20.42 -11.66
N LEU A 744 21.30 19.32 -11.68
CA LEU A 744 20.69 18.71 -10.51
C LEU A 744 21.64 17.75 -9.75
N GLY A 745 22.84 17.51 -10.29
CA GLY A 745 23.85 16.65 -9.68
C GLY A 745 23.91 15.22 -10.24
N TYR A 746 23.15 14.89 -11.29
CA TYR A 746 23.26 13.60 -11.99
C TYR A 746 24.43 13.64 -12.98
N LEU A 747 25.62 13.26 -12.51
CA LEU A 747 26.87 13.36 -13.27
C LEU A 747 27.23 12.08 -14.03
N LYS A 748 26.71 10.93 -13.59
CA LYS A 748 26.99 9.58 -14.09
C LYS A 748 25.71 8.75 -14.07
N ASP A 749 25.64 7.74 -14.93
CA ASP A 749 24.56 6.75 -15.03
C ASP A 749 24.82 5.47 -14.22
#